data_AF-A0A9W9FPV1-F1
#
_entry.id   AF-A0A9W9FPV1-F1
#
_cell.length_a   1.000
_cell.length_b   1.000
_cell.length_c   1.000
_cell.angle_alpha   90.00
_cell.angle_beta   90.00
_cell.angle_gamma   90.00
#
_symmetry.space_group_name_H-M   'P 1'
#
loop_
_entity.id
_entity.type
_entity.pdbx_description
1 polymer ?
#
loop_
_entity_poly.entity_id
_entity_poly.type
_entity_poly.pdbx_seq_one_letter_code
_entity_poly.pdbx_strand_id
1 'polypeptide(L)'
;MSSQPRKRGSAGSPPKGDDGSPYLQCHSSSSSSSLSSDSRDGPPTNPAIVHPGPAPPGYHRVKGNLIPDKGENWLPPAREPKDVPEDVLNKAQALSLKRETRGRFIDSRSTTPKYTLAQRKAYNKSGREVEVVMNALPIIKFPTKPIFQYEVNALLGKWKASAGANDPPEMGQYMEKDEEVLRKVFYRSQARKERLPDAIYDGKHIAWSLTGLDTQLRDKFEFPSGWKRPVGSRGDVYGQDICLIMSVRRKIFLGTINEWLEKKRPFDERVMESLNFLDHLIRDYPAQQFVALKRSYFFDKFDSHPDPELRKFANESYWPLLRSGATCYRGVFQTIKPSPHGLFLNVDISHGVFYSRNSLLYLLQCYLKKQNPKQVPELFECQWVDGARTETWQFTYYSKALKGLRVRPDFEGYPENLAKRTFAIAHLINGDSNEFVIPVEDKATGKINKMSLNEYYKTKYNYTIEFPKTALVQTTRPNVVFPMEILVIHGLQRWPHKLDEAATADMIKYTAVKPAGRLSAIEKCNKILNHEHDPNLIAYGMKIGSNMLKTKARLLPNPEIQFGNVKHNPGTTGRWDLRGKKWLKPNTKPLQSWGIGYIVNHRYSIDKSQIEAWQDQFEKLFKMHGGAFANRARAIEMRENIGDGVKNLYDLTRTTHKAIPQLLVVIVPEKHNFSYLRIKKSCDCRFGVPSQVLQSRRCIENRPQYTSNVLMKVNAKLGGVTNRAIPRTPGSTLRPQSIIIGADVTHAKRGVDTPSLAAMCVSNDPQGVSYMGGCQTNGEWQKEIITRQNIHGILRPLLLEWNATLGKGGKPPKHIYYFRDGVSESEFNEILHKEVPAIKQVAAECMKVSTWPGKMTVVVANKRHHLRGFPKTGDKMCGDARGNPLPGLLIDRDVTGPHGWDFLLYSHTALQGTSRPVHYTVLVDEIGHKPEELENMIYEHCYQYVRSTTPVSIHPSIYYAHLITARARHHENVPIGIGPRHGAMVREKRELKLPRFKEAIETRRTAFEHQLELGKGHTEHKLGDPVPERVTDAILNRWGHSANKGGEGAVIRTKFDSKTREDLKAKASSTTSDDGKSTTESQATADSNNPPHTGLPQDSKVPMDATRLVPIEGNINRLPYKMWWI
;
A
#
# COMPACT_ATOMS: atom_id res chain seq x y z
N MET A 1 40.34 40.48 13.56
CA MET A 1 41.80 40.68 13.75
C MET A 1 42.55 39.72 12.83
N SER A 2 43.61 40.21 12.19
CA SER A 2 44.84 39.52 11.74
C SER A 2 44.83 37.98 11.50
N SER A 3 45.44 37.39 10.46
CA SER A 3 45.99 37.79 9.16
C SER A 3 46.98 36.70 8.72
N GLN A 4 46.71 36.06 7.56
CA GLN A 4 47.72 35.75 6.53
C GLN A 4 48.85 34.69 6.79
N PRO A 5 49.54 34.23 5.71
CA PRO A 5 50.02 32.84 5.58
C PRO A 5 51.51 32.74 5.16
N ARG A 6 51.87 31.76 4.30
CA ARG A 6 53.11 31.53 3.46
C ARG A 6 53.78 30.16 3.77
N LYS A 7 54.58 29.50 2.91
CA LYS A 7 54.87 29.62 1.45
C LYS A 7 55.38 28.27 0.87
N ARG A 8 55.64 28.25 -0.45
CA ARG A 8 56.20 27.16 -1.28
C ARG A 8 57.74 27.00 -1.17
N GLY A 9 58.26 25.86 -1.66
CA GLY A 9 59.61 25.71 -2.24
C GLY A 9 60.00 24.23 -2.48
N SER A 10 61.01 23.90 -3.30
CA SER A 10 60.94 23.76 -4.78
C SER A 10 62.21 23.12 -5.39
N ALA A 11 62.08 22.43 -6.54
CA ALA A 11 63.10 22.11 -7.57
C ALA A 11 64.14 20.97 -7.35
N GLY A 12 64.56 20.34 -8.47
CA GLY A 12 65.75 19.47 -8.62
C GLY A 12 65.57 18.23 -9.54
N SER A 13 66.18 18.21 -10.74
CA SER A 13 66.10 17.09 -11.74
C SER A 13 67.49 16.75 -12.38
N PRO A 14 67.63 15.94 -13.47
CA PRO A 14 68.49 14.72 -13.56
C PRO A 14 69.76 14.88 -14.47
N PRO A 15 70.56 13.81 -14.74
CA PRO A 15 70.42 13.10 -16.05
C PRO A 15 70.96 11.62 -16.16
N LYS A 16 70.51 10.90 -17.23
CA LYS A 16 71.21 9.83 -18.06
C LYS A 16 71.70 8.50 -17.41
N GLY A 17 71.82 7.37 -18.13
CA GLY A 17 71.45 7.05 -19.53
C GLY A 17 71.80 5.59 -19.97
N ASP A 18 71.13 5.15 -21.06
CA ASP A 18 71.50 4.25 -22.18
C ASP A 18 71.85 2.74 -22.10
N ASP A 19 71.38 2.07 -23.18
CA ASP A 19 71.84 0.89 -23.95
C ASP A 19 71.72 -0.59 -23.50
N GLY A 20 71.30 -1.43 -24.48
CA GLY A 20 71.47 -2.90 -24.45
C GLY A 20 70.39 -3.76 -25.13
N SER A 21 70.42 -3.92 -26.45
CA SER A 21 69.77 -5.04 -27.17
C SER A 21 70.76 -5.69 -28.13
N PRO A 22 70.70 -7.01 -28.41
CA PRO A 22 70.22 -7.42 -29.75
C PRO A 22 69.59 -8.84 -29.90
N TYR A 23 68.58 -8.91 -30.80
CA TYR A 23 68.37 -9.88 -31.91
C TYR A 23 68.36 -11.44 -31.83
N LEU A 24 67.34 -11.98 -32.56
CA LEU A 24 67.35 -13.05 -33.61
C LEU A 24 66.97 -14.54 -33.34
N GLN A 25 65.85 -14.93 -34.00
CA GLN A 25 65.61 -16.08 -34.92
C GLN A 25 65.37 -17.55 -34.47
N CYS A 26 64.09 -17.95 -34.60
CA CYS A 26 63.53 -18.89 -35.60
C CYS A 26 63.56 -20.45 -35.55
N HIS A 27 62.46 -21.00 -36.10
CA HIS A 27 62.25 -22.25 -36.88
C HIS A 27 61.93 -23.64 -36.24
N SER A 28 60.60 -23.92 -36.18
CA SER A 28 59.83 -25.00 -36.85
C SER A 28 59.95 -26.52 -36.57
N SER A 29 58.78 -27.20 -36.70
CA SER A 29 58.52 -28.64 -37.05
C SER A 29 58.91 -29.75 -36.04
N SER A 30 58.27 -30.94 -35.95
CA SER A 30 56.94 -31.43 -36.40
C SER A 30 56.60 -32.83 -35.78
N SER A 31 55.31 -33.22 -35.81
CA SER A 31 54.76 -34.60 -36.00
C SER A 31 55.04 -35.81 -35.05
N SER A 32 53.92 -36.33 -34.47
CA SER A 32 53.39 -37.73 -34.55
C SER A 32 53.93 -38.95 -33.73
N SER A 33 53.01 -39.62 -33.00
CA SER A 33 52.80 -41.11 -32.80
C SER A 33 53.94 -42.01 -32.22
N SER A 34 53.73 -43.16 -31.52
CA SER A 34 52.54 -43.93 -31.05
C SER A 34 52.96 -45.15 -30.17
N LEU A 35 52.02 -45.72 -29.36
CA LEU A 35 51.85 -47.17 -28.97
C LEU A 35 52.98 -47.92 -28.21
N SER A 36 52.79 -48.40 -26.97
CA SER A 36 52.22 -49.72 -26.50
C SER A 36 53.29 -50.83 -26.33
N SER A 37 53.17 -51.94 -25.56
CA SER A 37 52.05 -52.62 -24.87
C SER A 37 52.53 -53.59 -23.73
N ASP A 38 51.57 -54.32 -23.11
CA ASP A 38 51.68 -55.65 -22.47
C ASP A 38 52.23 -55.84 -21.03
N SER A 39 51.85 -56.91 -20.27
CA SER A 39 50.55 -57.55 -19.94
C SER A 39 50.78 -58.77 -19.01
N ARG A 40 49.78 -59.21 -18.19
CA ARG A 40 49.37 -60.64 -18.03
C ARG A 40 48.35 -60.99 -16.89
N ASP A 41 47.50 -61.95 -17.26
CA ASP A 41 46.88 -63.08 -16.51
C ASP A 41 45.45 -63.02 -15.90
N GLY A 42 44.56 -63.89 -16.44
CA GLY A 42 43.57 -64.68 -15.67
C GLY A 42 42.04 -64.53 -15.95
N PRO A 43 41.41 -65.44 -16.73
CA PRO A 43 39.93 -65.67 -16.76
C PRO A 43 39.59 -67.17 -16.44
N PRO A 44 38.37 -67.74 -16.64
CA PRO A 44 37.00 -67.21 -16.85
C PRO A 44 35.90 -67.86 -15.94
N THR A 45 34.63 -67.39 -16.00
CA THR A 45 33.41 -68.25 -15.99
C THR A 45 32.14 -67.51 -16.49
N ASN A 46 31.19 -68.27 -17.05
CA ASN A 46 29.99 -67.88 -17.83
C ASN A 46 28.86 -67.13 -17.07
N PRO A 47 27.81 -66.61 -17.75
CA PRO A 47 27.72 -66.06 -19.12
C PRO A 47 27.13 -64.61 -19.15
N ALA A 48 27.19 -63.95 -20.31
CA ALA A 48 26.95 -62.50 -20.40
C ALA A 48 25.47 -62.04 -20.29
N ILE A 49 25.18 -61.21 -19.28
CA ILE A 49 24.21 -60.11 -19.45
C ILE A 49 24.95 -58.97 -20.15
N VAL A 50 24.65 -58.76 -21.44
CA VAL A 50 25.25 -57.66 -22.22
C VAL A 50 24.65 -56.33 -21.75
N HIS A 51 25.34 -55.65 -20.84
CA HIS A 51 25.07 -54.25 -20.57
C HIS A 51 25.51 -53.42 -21.80
N PRO A 52 24.60 -52.69 -22.47
CA PRO A 52 24.98 -51.89 -23.61
C PRO A 52 25.87 -50.72 -23.17
N GLY A 53 26.99 -50.54 -23.87
CA GLY A 53 27.96 -49.47 -23.58
C GLY A 53 27.34 -48.05 -23.62
N PRO A 54 27.99 -47.08 -22.94
CA PRO A 54 27.47 -45.72 -22.77
C PRO A 54 27.15 -45.07 -24.12
N ALA A 55 26.08 -44.28 -24.14
CA ALA A 55 25.66 -43.58 -25.36
C ALA A 55 26.68 -42.49 -25.74
N PRO A 56 26.93 -42.26 -27.04
CA PRO A 56 27.79 -41.18 -27.49
C PRO A 56 27.18 -39.80 -27.17
N PRO A 57 27.99 -38.73 -27.09
CA PRO A 57 27.50 -37.39 -26.76
C PRO A 57 26.38 -36.93 -27.71
N GLY A 58 25.30 -36.39 -27.13
CA GLY A 58 24.12 -36.00 -27.90
C GLY A 58 23.16 -37.14 -28.24
N TYR A 59 23.29 -38.31 -27.59
CA TYR A 59 22.31 -39.40 -27.63
C TYR A 59 22.12 -40.00 -26.22
N HIS A 60 20.93 -40.50 -25.92
CA HIS A 60 20.68 -41.31 -24.71
C HIS A 60 19.99 -42.64 -25.08
N ARG A 61 20.26 -43.71 -24.33
CA ARG A 61 19.82 -45.08 -24.68
C ARG A 61 18.58 -45.49 -23.87
N VAL A 62 17.50 -45.89 -24.53
CA VAL A 62 16.26 -46.36 -23.90
C VAL A 62 15.90 -47.73 -24.47
N LYS A 63 15.77 -48.75 -23.61
CA LYS A 63 15.48 -50.15 -24.00
C LYS A 63 16.36 -50.65 -25.16
N GLY A 64 17.67 -50.43 -25.08
CA GLY A 64 18.65 -50.86 -26.08
C GLY A 64 18.87 -49.86 -27.24
N ASN A 65 17.84 -49.12 -27.65
CA ASN A 65 17.90 -48.19 -28.78
C ASN A 65 18.53 -46.84 -28.39
N LEU A 66 19.36 -46.29 -29.27
CA LEU A 66 19.94 -44.95 -29.14
C LEU A 66 18.98 -43.90 -29.69
N ILE A 67 18.65 -42.90 -28.88
CA ILE A 67 17.73 -41.80 -29.23
C ILE A 67 18.54 -40.49 -29.26
N PRO A 68 18.43 -39.65 -30.31
CA PRO A 68 19.08 -38.35 -30.34
C PRO A 68 18.63 -37.47 -29.18
N ASP A 69 19.59 -36.93 -28.45
CA ASP A 69 19.38 -36.06 -27.31
C ASP A 69 18.96 -34.68 -27.81
N LYS A 70 17.64 -34.51 -27.98
CA LYS A 70 17.03 -33.21 -28.31
C LYS A 70 17.20 -32.29 -27.10
N GLY A 71 18.32 -31.57 -27.10
CA GLY A 71 18.86 -30.82 -25.96
C GLY A 71 17.82 -30.07 -25.13
N GLU A 72 17.98 -30.14 -23.81
CA GLU A 72 17.00 -29.66 -22.84
C GLU A 72 16.65 -28.18 -23.00
N ASN A 73 15.50 -27.93 -23.62
CA ASN A 73 14.80 -26.66 -23.49
C ASN A 73 14.37 -26.50 -22.02
N TRP A 74 15.15 -25.74 -21.24
CA TRP A 74 14.82 -25.31 -19.89
C TRP A 74 13.74 -24.22 -19.88
N LEU A 75 12.56 -24.61 -20.38
CA LEU A 75 11.21 -24.05 -20.29
C LEU A 75 10.37 -24.83 -21.33
N PRO A 76 9.14 -25.28 -21.02
CA PRO A 76 8.23 -25.62 -22.12
C PRO A 76 8.03 -24.37 -22.99
N PRO A 77 7.88 -24.50 -24.33
CA PRO A 77 7.46 -23.37 -25.14
C PRO A 77 6.19 -22.79 -24.54
N ALA A 78 6.01 -21.47 -24.67
CA ALA A 78 4.79 -20.82 -24.22
C ALA A 78 3.62 -21.57 -24.85
N ARG A 79 2.82 -22.28 -24.03
CA ARG A 79 1.54 -22.80 -24.49
C ARG A 79 0.78 -21.57 -24.99
N GLU A 80 0.49 -21.55 -26.27
CA GLU A 80 -0.63 -20.76 -26.77
C GLU A 80 -1.81 -21.01 -25.84
N PRO A 81 -2.65 -20.00 -25.57
CA PRO A 81 -3.79 -20.17 -24.68
C PRO A 81 -4.77 -21.12 -25.35
N LYS A 82 -4.58 -22.43 -25.13
CA LYS A 82 -5.65 -23.41 -25.26
C LYS A 82 -6.73 -22.93 -24.31
N ASP A 83 -7.85 -22.52 -24.87
CA ASP A 83 -9.05 -22.19 -24.12
C ASP A 83 -9.30 -23.35 -23.15
N VAL A 84 -9.11 -23.08 -21.86
CA VAL A 84 -9.45 -24.03 -20.81
C VAL A 84 -10.97 -24.11 -20.88
N PRO A 85 -11.56 -25.25 -21.26
CA PRO A 85 -12.99 -25.33 -21.49
C PRO A 85 -13.72 -24.84 -20.23
N GLU A 86 -14.81 -24.09 -20.43
CA GLU A 86 -15.49 -23.40 -19.33
C GLU A 86 -15.91 -24.40 -18.23
N ASP A 87 -16.17 -25.68 -18.59
CA ASP A 87 -16.45 -26.76 -17.64
C ASP A 87 -15.26 -27.12 -16.73
N VAL A 88 -14.00 -27.05 -17.19
CA VAL A 88 -12.80 -27.29 -16.37
C VAL A 88 -12.56 -26.10 -15.43
N LEU A 89 -12.78 -24.88 -15.91
CA LEU A 89 -12.67 -23.68 -15.07
C LEU A 89 -13.79 -23.66 -14.01
N ASN A 90 -15.01 -24.02 -14.40
CA ASN A 90 -16.16 -24.16 -13.51
C ASN A 90 -16.02 -25.36 -12.57
N LYS A 91 -15.41 -26.48 -12.98
CA LYS A 91 -15.05 -27.60 -12.08
C LYS A 91 -13.96 -27.20 -11.10
N ALA A 92 -12.97 -26.40 -11.51
CA ALA A 92 -11.92 -25.90 -10.63
C ALA A 92 -12.47 -24.85 -9.62
N GLN A 93 -13.34 -23.94 -10.07
CA GLN A 93 -14.06 -23.02 -9.19
C GLN A 93 -15.04 -23.76 -8.28
N ALA A 94 -15.79 -24.74 -8.79
CA ALA A 94 -16.65 -25.60 -7.98
C ALA A 94 -15.87 -26.50 -7.02
N LEU A 95 -14.63 -26.89 -7.31
CA LEU A 95 -13.72 -27.57 -6.38
C LEU A 95 -13.15 -26.61 -5.33
N SER A 96 -12.95 -25.33 -5.68
CA SER A 96 -12.61 -24.27 -4.72
C SER A 96 -13.78 -23.98 -3.80
N LEU A 97 -14.99 -23.75 -4.33
CA LEU A 97 -16.23 -23.61 -3.55
C LEU A 97 -16.58 -24.89 -2.77
N LYS A 98 -16.30 -26.09 -3.30
CA LYS A 98 -16.45 -27.36 -2.54
C LYS A 98 -15.39 -27.52 -1.45
N ARG A 99 -14.20 -26.91 -1.58
CA ARG A 99 -13.22 -26.82 -0.48
C ARG A 99 -13.61 -25.77 0.56
N GLU A 100 -14.21 -24.66 0.16
CA GLU A 100 -14.75 -23.67 1.10
C GLU A 100 -16.00 -24.18 1.83
N THR A 101 -16.88 -24.93 1.16
CA THR A 101 -18.08 -25.54 1.78
C THR A 101 -17.81 -26.84 2.55
N ARG A 102 -16.83 -27.67 2.15
CA ARG A 102 -16.24 -28.69 3.05
C ARG A 102 -15.35 -28.07 4.14
N GLY A 103 -15.11 -26.77 4.08
CA GLY A 103 -14.59 -25.95 5.17
C GLY A 103 -15.57 -25.75 6.34
N ARG A 104 -16.78 -26.35 6.29
CA ARG A 104 -17.57 -26.67 7.48
C ARG A 104 -16.88 -27.77 8.31
N PHE A 105 -15.70 -27.45 8.83
CA PHE A 105 -15.35 -27.96 10.15
C PHE A 105 -16.48 -27.51 11.07
N ILE A 106 -16.99 -28.45 11.86
CA ILE A 106 -18.06 -28.21 12.81
C ILE A 106 -17.67 -26.97 13.61
N ASP A 107 -18.44 -25.89 13.47
CA ASP A 107 -18.40 -24.76 14.37
C ASP A 107 -19.04 -25.23 15.67
N SER A 108 -18.29 -26.10 16.35
CA SER A 108 -18.58 -26.53 17.71
C SER A 108 -18.82 -25.26 18.49
N ARG A 109 -19.81 -25.25 19.38
CA ARG A 109 -20.15 -24.10 20.24
C ARG A 109 -19.06 -23.83 21.30
N SER A 110 -17.82 -23.73 20.84
CA SER A 110 -16.67 -23.10 21.45
C SER A 110 -17.12 -21.68 21.77
N THR A 111 -17.37 -21.45 23.05
CA THR A 111 -17.50 -20.13 23.64
C THR A 111 -16.25 -19.33 23.30
N THR A 112 -16.29 -18.59 22.18
CA THR A 112 -15.19 -17.70 21.77
C THR A 112 -14.87 -16.81 22.97
N PRO A 113 -13.66 -16.87 23.54
CA PRO A 113 -13.36 -16.15 24.77
C PRO A 113 -13.61 -14.66 24.51
N LYS A 114 -14.52 -14.07 25.28
CA LYS A 114 -14.86 -12.65 25.20
C LYS A 114 -13.67 -11.83 25.67
N TYR A 115 -12.72 -11.58 24.77
CA TYR A 115 -11.59 -10.69 25.02
C TYR A 115 -12.13 -9.29 25.34
N THR A 116 -12.06 -8.93 26.61
CA THR A 116 -12.32 -7.56 27.06
C THR A 116 -11.03 -6.78 26.91
N LEU A 117 -11.12 -5.56 26.35
CA LEU A 117 -9.95 -4.69 26.16
C LEU A 117 -9.21 -4.44 27.49
N ALA A 118 -7.88 -4.49 27.45
CA ALA A 118 -7.04 -4.25 28.61
C ALA A 118 -7.30 -2.85 29.21
N GLN A 119 -7.81 -2.85 30.44
CA GLN A 119 -8.08 -1.61 31.17
C GLN A 119 -6.82 -1.07 31.83
N ARG A 120 -6.71 0.27 31.90
CA ARG A 120 -5.62 0.94 32.62
C ARG A 120 -5.75 0.70 34.13
N LYS A 121 -4.78 -0.03 34.70
CA LYS A 121 -4.73 -0.32 36.15
C LYS A 121 -3.97 0.73 36.95
N ALA A 122 -2.94 1.33 36.35
CA ALA A 122 -2.09 2.34 36.96
C ALA A 122 -1.43 3.21 35.86
N TYR A 123 -0.75 4.27 36.29
CA TYR A 123 0.12 5.10 35.46
C TYR A 123 1.60 4.78 35.74
N ASN A 124 2.46 5.03 34.77
CA ASN A 124 3.90 4.77 34.88
C ASN A 124 4.55 5.68 35.93
N LYS A 125 5.40 5.11 36.80
CA LYS A 125 6.10 5.87 37.86
C LYS A 125 7.58 6.10 37.57
N SER A 126 8.11 5.55 36.49
CA SER A 126 9.54 5.62 36.15
C SER A 126 9.94 6.99 35.56
N GLY A 127 11.22 7.33 35.65
CA GLY A 127 11.74 8.58 35.11
C GLY A 127 11.20 9.84 35.80
N ARG A 128 11.54 11.00 35.23
CA ARG A 128 11.26 12.32 35.82
C ARG A 128 9.94 12.89 35.29
N GLU A 129 9.11 13.44 36.17
CA GLU A 129 7.92 14.21 35.78
C GLU A 129 8.30 15.57 35.13
N VAL A 130 7.64 15.90 34.02
CA VAL A 130 7.84 17.14 33.24
C VAL A 130 6.50 17.63 32.68
N GLU A 131 6.29 18.94 32.59
CA GLU A 131 5.09 19.53 31.98
C GLU A 131 5.27 19.69 30.46
N VAL A 132 4.26 19.29 29.67
CA VAL A 132 4.19 19.61 28.24
C VAL A 132 2.81 20.12 27.85
N VAL A 133 2.78 21.05 26.90
CA VAL A 133 1.53 21.56 26.31
C VAL A 133 1.10 20.64 25.18
N MET A 134 -0.17 20.23 25.16
CA MET A 134 -0.76 19.41 24.11
C MET A 134 -1.60 20.27 23.16
N ASN A 135 -1.64 19.93 21.88
CA ASN A 135 -2.57 20.58 20.92
C ASN A 135 -4.04 20.13 21.09
N ALA A 136 -4.52 20.17 22.33
CA ALA A 136 -5.83 19.74 22.77
C ALA A 136 -6.47 20.87 23.57
N LEU A 137 -7.69 21.26 23.23
CA LEU A 137 -8.46 22.29 23.94
C LEU A 137 -9.57 21.59 24.73
N PRO A 138 -9.75 21.86 26.04
CA PRO A 138 -10.81 21.21 26.82
C PRO A 138 -12.19 21.61 26.31
N ILE A 139 -13.12 20.66 26.24
CA ILE A 139 -14.54 20.97 26.02
C ILE A 139 -15.15 21.17 27.41
N ILE A 140 -15.39 22.43 27.76
CA ILE A 140 -15.89 22.86 29.08
C ILE A 140 -17.35 22.45 29.26
N LYS A 141 -18.14 22.54 28.17
CA LYS A 141 -19.55 22.17 28.16
C LYS A 141 -19.94 21.63 26.80
N PHE A 142 -20.82 20.63 26.78
CA PHE A 142 -21.47 20.13 25.57
C PHE A 142 -23.01 20.08 25.81
N PRO A 143 -23.82 19.86 24.77
CA PRO A 143 -25.28 20.01 24.87
C PRO A 143 -25.90 19.01 25.87
N THR A 144 -26.85 19.48 26.69
CA THR A 144 -27.56 18.65 27.67
C THR A 144 -28.98 18.28 27.26
N LYS A 145 -29.56 19.01 26.29
CA LYS A 145 -30.88 18.71 25.71
C LYS A 145 -30.81 17.43 24.85
N PRO A 146 -31.93 16.69 24.71
CA PRO A 146 -32.01 15.62 23.72
C PRO A 146 -31.87 16.18 22.30
N ILE A 147 -31.25 15.40 21.42
CA ILE A 147 -31.03 15.73 20.01
C ILE A 147 -31.71 14.66 19.15
N PHE A 148 -32.42 15.08 18.12
CA PHE A 148 -33.07 14.21 17.15
C PHE A 148 -32.14 14.00 15.95
N GLN A 149 -31.87 12.73 15.64
CA GLN A 149 -31.18 12.31 14.44
C GLN A 149 -32.22 12.12 13.33
N TYR A 150 -31.95 12.71 12.17
CA TYR A 150 -32.75 12.61 10.95
C TYR A 150 -31.99 11.84 9.88
N GLU A 151 -32.68 10.95 9.20
CA GLU A 151 -32.22 10.45 7.90
C GLU A 151 -32.61 11.45 6.81
N VAL A 152 -31.66 11.81 5.95
CA VAL A 152 -31.81 12.78 4.87
C VAL A 152 -31.66 12.06 3.55
N ASN A 153 -32.71 12.10 2.73
CA ASN A 153 -32.72 11.56 1.38
C ASN A 153 -33.14 12.66 0.39
N ALA A 154 -32.53 12.67 -0.79
CA ALA A 154 -32.83 13.62 -1.86
C ALA A 154 -33.19 12.85 -3.13
N LEU A 155 -34.47 12.84 -3.48
CA LEU A 155 -34.98 12.10 -4.63
C LEU A 155 -35.02 12.99 -5.88
N LEU A 156 -34.47 12.46 -6.98
CA LEU A 156 -34.66 12.97 -8.33
C LEU A 156 -35.91 12.36 -8.96
N GLY A 157 -36.73 13.18 -9.60
CA GLY A 157 -37.81 12.70 -10.46
C GLY A 157 -38.72 13.81 -10.96
N LYS A 158 -39.53 13.50 -11.97
CA LYS A 158 -40.61 14.38 -12.43
C LYS A 158 -41.80 14.32 -11.46
N TRP A 159 -42.44 15.46 -11.27
CA TRP A 159 -43.66 15.62 -10.49
C TRP A 159 -44.90 15.61 -11.40
N LYS A 160 -46.04 15.10 -10.90
CA LYS A 160 -47.33 15.31 -11.58
C LYS A 160 -47.67 16.80 -11.57
N ALA A 161 -48.37 17.28 -12.60
CA ALA A 161 -48.93 18.64 -12.59
C ALA A 161 -49.94 18.87 -11.44
N SER A 162 -50.51 17.81 -10.89
CA SER A 162 -51.43 17.81 -9.75
C SER A 162 -50.78 17.54 -8.38
N ALA A 163 -49.46 17.35 -8.31
CA ALA A 163 -48.77 17.02 -7.06
C ALA A 163 -48.53 18.29 -6.20
N GLY A 164 -49.07 18.31 -4.98
CA GLY A 164 -48.86 19.37 -3.99
C GLY A 164 -47.53 19.19 -3.24
N ALA A 165 -47.00 20.25 -2.62
CA ALA A 165 -45.60 20.35 -2.14
C ALA A 165 -45.05 19.21 -1.23
N ASN A 166 -45.90 18.32 -0.71
CA ASN A 166 -45.52 17.16 0.10
C ASN A 166 -45.52 15.81 -0.67
N ASP A 167 -46.00 15.77 -1.91
CA ASP A 167 -46.15 14.53 -2.68
C ASP A 167 -44.80 13.98 -3.17
N PRO A 168 -44.65 12.65 -3.31
CA PRO A 168 -43.46 12.06 -3.93
C PRO A 168 -43.46 12.27 -5.46
N PRO A 169 -42.27 12.40 -6.09
CA PRO A 169 -42.17 12.38 -7.55
C PRO A 169 -42.64 11.04 -8.13
N GLU A 170 -43.29 11.10 -9.29
CA GLU A 170 -43.99 9.98 -9.93
C GLU A 170 -43.05 8.83 -10.34
N MET A 171 -41.80 9.18 -10.65
CA MET A 171 -40.72 8.27 -11.04
C MET A 171 -39.45 8.59 -10.23
N GLY A 172 -39.53 8.43 -8.92
CA GLY A 172 -38.40 8.58 -7.98
C GLY A 172 -37.33 7.49 -8.10
N GLN A 173 -36.72 7.32 -9.27
CA GLN A 173 -35.81 6.19 -9.58
C GLN A 173 -34.39 6.35 -9.03
N TYR A 174 -33.96 7.56 -8.63
CA TYR A 174 -32.58 7.82 -8.23
C TYR A 174 -32.43 8.78 -7.04
N MET A 175 -31.62 8.37 -6.06
CA MET A 175 -31.09 9.27 -5.04
C MET A 175 -29.94 10.12 -5.60
N GLU A 176 -29.94 11.41 -5.26
CA GLU A 176 -28.81 12.30 -5.49
C GLU A 176 -27.58 11.84 -4.67
N LYS A 177 -26.39 11.94 -5.26
CA LYS A 177 -25.12 11.49 -4.66
C LYS A 177 -24.02 12.54 -4.70
N ASP A 178 -24.23 13.67 -5.38
CA ASP A 178 -23.29 14.79 -5.36
C ASP A 178 -23.37 15.53 -4.01
N GLU A 179 -22.33 15.41 -3.19
CA GLU A 179 -22.23 16.02 -1.85
C GLU A 179 -22.37 17.56 -1.89
N GLU A 180 -21.98 18.21 -3.00
CA GLU A 180 -22.11 19.67 -3.18
C GLU A 180 -23.57 20.05 -3.43
N VAL A 181 -24.29 19.27 -4.26
CA VAL A 181 -25.73 19.45 -4.51
C VAL A 181 -26.54 19.15 -3.26
N LEU A 182 -26.31 18.02 -2.58
CA LEU A 182 -27.01 17.63 -1.35
C LEU A 182 -26.94 18.72 -0.27
N ARG A 183 -25.74 19.29 -0.04
CA ARG A 183 -25.55 20.40 0.90
C ARG A 183 -26.30 21.66 0.48
N LYS A 184 -26.31 21.99 -0.82
CA LYS A 184 -27.04 23.15 -1.34
C LYS A 184 -28.55 23.01 -1.15
N VAL A 185 -29.12 21.83 -1.43
CA VAL A 185 -30.53 21.51 -1.21
C VAL A 185 -30.89 21.65 0.28
N PHE A 186 -30.17 20.96 1.16
CA PHE A 186 -30.42 20.98 2.60
C PHE A 186 -30.33 22.39 3.21
N TYR A 187 -29.27 23.14 2.90
CA TYR A 187 -29.05 24.46 3.48
C TYR A 187 -29.94 25.56 2.88
N ARG A 188 -30.60 25.33 1.75
CA ARG A 188 -31.46 26.31 1.08
C ARG A 188 -32.95 26.01 1.11
N SER A 189 -33.35 24.76 1.38
CA SER A 189 -34.72 24.36 1.68
C SER A 189 -35.41 25.35 2.63
N GLN A 190 -36.60 25.83 2.24
CA GLN A 190 -37.37 26.80 3.03
C GLN A 190 -38.08 26.08 4.18
N ALA A 191 -38.84 25.02 3.87
CA ALA A 191 -39.57 24.24 4.87
C ALA A 191 -38.65 23.67 5.97
N ARG A 192 -37.40 23.30 5.63
CA ARG A 192 -36.41 22.88 6.63
C ARG A 192 -35.93 24.03 7.49
N LYS A 193 -35.72 25.24 6.97
CA LYS A 193 -35.35 26.40 7.80
C LYS A 193 -36.47 26.82 8.75
N GLU A 194 -37.71 26.77 8.30
CA GLU A 194 -38.89 27.13 9.10
C GLU A 194 -39.12 26.13 10.23
N ARG A 195 -39.09 24.82 9.92
CA ARG A 195 -39.37 23.75 10.91
C ARG A 195 -38.17 23.32 11.74
N LEU A 196 -36.95 23.44 11.20
CA LEU A 196 -35.69 22.97 11.79
C LEU A 196 -34.54 23.99 11.54
N PRO A 197 -34.64 25.22 12.08
CA PRO A 197 -33.66 26.29 11.86
C PRO A 197 -32.25 25.93 12.36
N ASP A 198 -32.16 25.15 13.43
CA ASP A 198 -30.94 24.71 14.09
C ASP A 198 -30.31 23.43 13.49
N ALA A 199 -30.88 22.91 12.40
CA ALA A 199 -30.44 21.62 11.87
C ALA A 199 -29.08 21.68 11.16
N ILE A 200 -28.17 20.79 11.58
CA ILE A 200 -26.85 20.55 10.98
C ILE A 200 -26.84 19.26 10.16
N TYR A 201 -25.97 19.15 9.17
CA TYR A 201 -25.97 18.04 8.20
C TYR A 201 -24.57 17.51 7.87
N ASP A 202 -24.42 16.17 7.83
CA ASP A 202 -23.15 15.52 7.49
C ASP A 202 -22.71 15.74 6.02
N GLY A 203 -23.67 16.10 5.15
CA GLY A 203 -23.47 16.27 3.70
C GLY A 203 -23.77 15.02 2.87
N LYS A 204 -24.35 13.98 3.47
CA LYS A 204 -24.64 12.68 2.83
C LYS A 204 -26.05 12.17 3.11
N HIS A 205 -26.33 11.84 4.37
CA HIS A 205 -27.52 11.08 4.78
C HIS A 205 -28.00 11.36 6.21
N ILE A 206 -27.24 12.09 7.04
CA ILE A 206 -27.57 12.25 8.47
C ILE A 206 -27.58 13.73 8.84
N ALA A 207 -28.73 14.20 9.31
CA ALA A 207 -28.89 15.52 9.93
C ALA A 207 -29.27 15.40 11.41
N TRP A 208 -29.14 16.51 12.13
CA TRP A 208 -29.36 16.58 13.57
C TRP A 208 -30.03 17.90 13.94
N SER A 209 -30.96 17.90 14.89
CA SER A 209 -31.59 19.10 15.45
C SER A 209 -32.01 18.87 16.91
N LEU A 210 -32.04 19.92 17.72
CA LEU A 210 -32.67 19.97 19.05
C LEU A 210 -34.19 19.83 18.97
N THR A 211 -34.77 20.21 17.82
CA THR A 211 -36.20 20.16 17.52
C THR A 211 -36.56 18.78 16.96
N GLY A 212 -37.66 18.22 17.44
CA GLY A 212 -38.25 16.98 16.93
C GLY A 212 -39.34 17.29 15.90
N LEU A 213 -39.52 16.42 14.90
CA LEU A 213 -40.67 16.44 14.01
C LEU A 213 -41.55 15.21 14.25
N ASP A 214 -42.85 15.41 14.41
CA ASP A 214 -43.81 14.30 14.54
C ASP A 214 -44.10 13.61 13.20
N THR A 215 -43.85 14.31 12.10
CA THR A 215 -44.08 13.86 10.72
C THR A 215 -42.84 14.04 9.84
N GLN A 216 -42.72 13.21 8.81
CA GLN A 216 -41.68 13.34 7.80
C GLN A 216 -41.75 14.73 7.15
N LEU A 217 -40.62 15.44 7.08
CA LEU A 217 -40.51 16.69 6.32
C LEU A 217 -40.21 16.35 4.86
N ARG A 218 -40.93 17.00 3.97
CA ARG A 218 -40.71 16.98 2.53
C ARG A 218 -40.62 18.41 2.06
N ASP A 219 -39.70 18.68 1.13
CA ASP A 219 -39.58 19.99 0.50
C ASP A 219 -39.21 19.83 -0.98
N LYS A 220 -39.95 20.51 -1.85
CA LYS A 220 -39.68 20.54 -3.30
C LYS A 220 -38.63 21.62 -3.56
N PHE A 221 -37.38 21.21 -3.74
CA PHE A 221 -36.28 22.11 -4.03
C PHE A 221 -36.18 22.41 -5.52
N GLU A 222 -36.52 23.64 -5.89
CA GLU A 222 -36.30 24.21 -7.22
C GLU A 222 -34.99 25.02 -7.25
N PHE A 223 -34.23 24.90 -8.34
CA PHE A 223 -32.98 25.64 -8.50
C PHE A 223 -33.27 27.10 -8.87
N PRO A 224 -32.78 28.10 -8.09
CA PRO A 224 -33.00 29.52 -8.42
C PRO A 224 -32.48 29.89 -9.80
N SER A 225 -33.08 30.90 -10.43
CA SER A 225 -32.70 31.36 -11.76
C SER A 225 -31.19 31.65 -11.86
N GLY A 226 -30.55 31.11 -12.91
CA GLY A 226 -29.10 31.14 -13.11
C GLY A 226 -28.31 29.98 -12.48
N TRP A 227 -28.90 29.17 -11.60
CA TRP A 227 -28.28 27.95 -11.09
C TRP A 227 -28.58 26.79 -12.03
N LYS A 228 -27.53 26.15 -12.56
CA LYS A 228 -27.64 24.89 -13.32
C LYS A 228 -26.73 23.84 -12.68
N ARG A 229 -27.18 22.58 -12.65
CA ARG A 229 -26.39 21.43 -12.18
C ARG A 229 -25.06 21.35 -12.96
N PRO A 230 -24.00 20.75 -12.37
CA PRO A 230 -22.85 20.30 -13.15
C PRO A 230 -23.33 19.38 -14.27
N VAL A 231 -23.05 19.76 -15.52
CA VAL A 231 -23.57 19.06 -16.70
C VAL A 231 -22.81 17.75 -16.91
N GLY A 232 -23.55 16.67 -17.16
CA GLY A 232 -23.08 15.28 -17.04
C GLY A 232 -23.54 14.58 -15.75
N SER A 233 -24.31 15.25 -14.89
CA SER A 233 -25.10 14.60 -13.84
C SER A 233 -26.43 14.09 -14.41
N ARG A 234 -27.04 13.07 -13.77
CA ARG A 234 -28.21 12.34 -14.32
C ARG A 234 -29.51 13.17 -14.45
N GLY A 235 -29.52 14.43 -14.01
CA GLY A 235 -30.69 15.31 -14.07
C GLY A 235 -31.21 15.58 -15.49
N ASP A 236 -30.34 15.49 -16.51
CA ASP A 236 -30.73 15.63 -17.92
C ASP A 236 -31.67 14.50 -18.40
N VAL A 237 -31.74 13.38 -17.66
CA VAL A 237 -32.61 12.22 -17.96
C VAL A 237 -33.85 12.16 -17.04
N TYR A 238 -33.70 12.47 -15.75
CA TYR A 238 -34.74 12.23 -14.73
C TYR A 238 -35.48 13.48 -14.24
N GLY A 239 -35.12 14.68 -14.70
CA GLY A 239 -35.70 15.95 -14.26
C GLY A 239 -34.74 16.77 -13.39
N GLN A 240 -35.01 18.07 -13.28
CA GLN A 240 -34.13 19.00 -12.56
C GLN A 240 -34.46 19.10 -11.07
N ASP A 241 -35.75 19.02 -10.72
CA ASP A 241 -36.32 19.13 -9.38
C ASP A 241 -35.76 18.07 -8.42
N ILE A 242 -35.63 18.44 -7.14
CA ILE A 242 -35.20 17.54 -6.07
C ILE A 242 -36.23 17.58 -4.95
N CYS A 243 -36.77 16.44 -4.54
CA CYS A 243 -37.51 16.34 -3.29
C CYS A 243 -36.52 16.04 -2.16
N LEU A 244 -36.33 16.99 -1.24
CA LEU A 244 -35.68 16.75 0.05
C LEU A 244 -36.67 16.01 0.94
N ILE A 245 -36.22 14.92 1.57
CA ILE A 245 -37.01 14.11 2.49
C ILE A 245 -36.20 13.94 3.78
N MET A 246 -36.80 14.28 4.92
CA MET A 246 -36.21 14.09 6.24
C MET A 246 -37.17 13.35 7.17
N SER A 247 -36.72 12.22 7.72
CA SER A 247 -37.47 11.42 8.70
C SER A 247 -36.69 11.27 10.00
N VAL A 248 -37.36 11.42 11.14
CA VAL A 248 -36.76 11.14 12.45
C VAL A 248 -36.36 9.68 12.51
N ARG A 249 -35.08 9.44 12.82
CA ARG A 249 -34.51 8.10 12.97
C ARG A 249 -34.41 7.71 14.44
N ARG A 250 -33.86 8.59 15.29
CA ARG A 250 -33.63 8.35 16.73
C ARG A 250 -33.62 9.64 17.54
N LYS A 251 -33.90 9.55 18.84
CA LYS A 251 -33.69 10.61 19.85
C LYS A 251 -32.51 10.22 20.74
N ILE A 252 -31.51 11.09 20.86
CA ILE A 252 -30.23 10.84 21.52
C ILE A 252 -30.07 11.76 22.74
N PHE A 253 -29.58 11.21 23.84
CA PHE A 253 -29.19 11.95 25.04
C PHE A 253 -27.67 11.92 25.22
N LEU A 254 -27.02 13.08 25.14
CA LEU A 254 -25.55 13.17 25.29
C LEU A 254 -25.08 12.92 26.74
N GLY A 255 -25.98 12.90 27.72
CA GLY A 255 -25.68 12.45 29.09
C GLY A 255 -25.07 11.05 29.15
N THR A 256 -25.37 10.20 28.15
CA THR A 256 -24.75 8.88 27.98
C THR A 256 -23.22 8.93 27.81
N ILE A 257 -22.65 10.04 27.33
CA ILE A 257 -21.20 10.25 27.28
C ILE A 257 -20.64 10.37 28.71
N ASN A 258 -21.29 11.14 29.59
CA ASN A 258 -20.85 11.28 30.98
C ASN A 258 -21.02 9.95 31.74
N GLU A 259 -22.16 9.25 31.57
CA GLU A 259 -22.35 7.90 32.12
C GLU A 259 -21.21 6.96 31.72
N TRP A 260 -20.78 7.02 30.45
CA TRP A 260 -19.68 6.22 29.95
C TRP A 260 -18.32 6.65 30.52
N LEU A 261 -18.01 7.94 30.56
CA LEU A 261 -16.76 8.47 31.14
C LEU A 261 -16.64 8.12 32.63
N GLU A 262 -17.75 8.14 33.36
CA GLU A 262 -17.85 7.77 34.78
C GLU A 262 -17.90 6.24 35.03
N LYS A 263 -17.75 5.41 33.99
CA LYS A 263 -17.86 3.94 34.04
C LYS A 263 -19.23 3.39 34.47
N LYS A 264 -20.27 4.22 34.52
CA LYS A 264 -21.67 3.82 34.77
C LYS A 264 -22.29 3.10 33.56
N ARG A 265 -21.73 3.30 32.36
CA ARG A 265 -22.18 2.69 31.10
C ARG A 265 -21.01 2.09 30.31
N PRO A 266 -21.17 0.94 29.63
CA PRO A 266 -20.20 0.47 28.65
C PRO A 266 -20.16 1.37 27.39
N PHE A 267 -19.13 1.22 26.57
CA PHE A 267 -19.09 1.88 25.25
C PHE A 267 -20.07 1.18 24.30
N ASP A 268 -21.25 1.75 24.12
CA ASP A 268 -22.33 1.19 23.30
C ASP A 268 -22.68 2.07 22.08
N GLU A 269 -23.69 1.63 21.31
CA GLU A 269 -24.15 2.34 20.12
C GLU A 269 -24.59 3.78 20.43
N ARG A 270 -25.21 4.05 21.58
CA ARG A 270 -25.67 5.39 21.96
C ARG A 270 -24.51 6.32 22.26
N VAL A 271 -23.44 5.82 22.90
CA VAL A 271 -22.20 6.58 23.12
C VAL A 271 -21.52 6.88 21.77
N MET A 272 -21.45 5.90 20.87
CA MET A 272 -20.89 6.09 19.51
C MET A 272 -21.67 7.14 18.71
N GLU A 273 -23.01 7.07 18.70
CA GLU A 273 -23.84 8.05 18.01
C GLU A 273 -23.73 9.45 18.63
N SER A 274 -23.63 9.55 19.95
CA SER A 274 -23.44 10.82 20.68
C SER A 274 -22.10 11.48 20.34
N LEU A 275 -21.01 10.71 20.25
CA LEU A 275 -19.71 11.20 19.80
C LEU A 275 -19.71 11.56 18.31
N ASN A 276 -20.46 10.83 17.48
CA ASN A 276 -20.61 11.12 16.05
C ASN A 276 -21.42 12.42 15.81
N PHE A 277 -22.46 12.68 16.60
CA PHE A 277 -23.14 13.97 16.62
C PHE A 277 -22.14 15.10 16.92
N LEU A 278 -21.33 14.96 17.98
CA LEU A 278 -20.36 15.99 18.35
C LEU A 278 -19.30 16.22 17.27
N ASP A 279 -18.84 15.17 16.57
CA ASP A 279 -17.96 15.31 15.39
C ASP A 279 -18.66 16.11 14.27
N HIS A 280 -19.95 15.88 14.00
CA HIS A 280 -20.68 16.67 13.00
C HIS A 280 -20.90 18.12 13.44
N LEU A 281 -21.25 18.36 14.70
CA LEU A 281 -21.50 19.68 15.26
C LEU A 281 -20.30 20.62 15.07
N ILE A 282 -19.09 20.22 15.47
CA ILE A 282 -17.87 21.03 15.24
C ILE A 282 -17.46 21.14 13.77
N ARG A 283 -17.94 20.24 12.90
CA ARG A 283 -17.48 20.16 11.52
C ARG A 283 -18.33 20.97 10.55
N ASP A 284 -19.59 21.25 10.89
CA ASP A 284 -20.56 21.80 9.95
C ASP A 284 -20.23 23.24 9.51
N TYR A 285 -20.20 24.20 10.44
CA TYR A 285 -19.99 25.61 10.13
C TYR A 285 -18.64 25.87 9.41
N PRO A 286 -17.50 25.30 9.85
CA PRO A 286 -16.25 25.37 9.06
C PRO A 286 -16.34 24.71 7.68
N ALA A 287 -17.22 23.72 7.47
CA ALA A 287 -17.43 23.11 6.16
C ALA A 287 -18.38 23.90 5.24
N GLN A 288 -19.01 24.97 5.74
CA GLN A 288 -19.72 25.97 4.93
C GLN A 288 -18.77 27.08 4.46
N GLN A 289 -17.75 27.42 5.27
CA GLN A 289 -16.76 28.47 4.97
C GLN A 289 -15.56 27.98 4.15
N PHE A 290 -15.07 26.76 4.41
CA PHE A 290 -13.84 26.22 3.85
C PHE A 290 -14.08 24.94 3.03
N VAL A 291 -13.14 24.61 2.14
CA VAL A 291 -13.17 23.33 1.42
C VAL A 291 -12.78 22.21 2.39
N ALA A 292 -13.79 21.48 2.86
CA ALA A 292 -13.63 20.37 3.80
C ALA A 292 -13.20 19.08 3.08
N LEU A 293 -12.05 18.53 3.48
CA LEU A 293 -11.61 17.18 3.15
C LEU A 293 -11.62 16.33 4.43
N LYS A 294 -12.74 15.65 4.68
CA LYS A 294 -13.04 14.89 5.92
C LYS A 294 -13.05 15.78 7.18
N ARG A 295 -11.93 15.79 7.92
CA ARG A 295 -11.67 16.54 9.16
C ARG A 295 -10.62 17.64 8.97
N SER A 296 -10.21 17.89 7.72
CA SER A 296 -9.29 18.95 7.33
C SER A 296 -9.98 20.01 6.49
N TYR A 297 -9.59 21.28 6.68
CA TYR A 297 -10.21 22.46 6.07
C TYR A 297 -9.17 23.27 5.31
N PHE A 298 -9.48 23.66 4.08
CA PHE A 298 -8.56 24.37 3.18
C PHE A 298 -9.21 25.65 2.61
N PHE A 299 -8.41 26.69 2.48
CA PHE A 299 -8.83 28.02 2.04
C PHE A 299 -8.94 28.06 0.51
N ASP A 300 -10.17 28.26 0.00
CA ASP A 300 -10.44 28.29 -1.44
C ASP A 300 -10.44 29.71 -2.02
N LYS A 301 -10.76 30.73 -1.21
CA LYS A 301 -10.83 32.14 -1.62
C LYS A 301 -9.65 32.91 -1.03
N PHE A 302 -8.75 33.38 -1.89
CA PHE A 302 -7.57 34.15 -1.48
C PHE A 302 -7.91 35.63 -1.24
N ASP A 303 -8.53 36.29 -2.22
CA ASP A 303 -8.63 37.76 -2.23
C ASP A 303 -10.01 38.29 -1.82
N SER A 304 -11.04 37.44 -1.85
CA SER A 304 -12.46 37.80 -1.63
C SER A 304 -13.01 37.47 -0.23
N HIS A 305 -12.15 37.13 0.73
CA HIS A 305 -12.59 36.97 2.13
C HIS A 305 -12.68 38.37 2.79
N PRO A 306 -13.78 38.72 3.50
CA PRO A 306 -13.92 40.05 4.09
C PRO A 306 -12.85 40.35 5.15
N ASP A 307 -12.53 39.36 5.98
CA ASP A 307 -11.50 39.45 7.03
C ASP A 307 -10.06 39.60 6.44
N PRO A 308 -9.30 40.67 6.78
CA PRO A 308 -7.90 40.86 6.38
C PRO A 308 -6.92 39.80 6.91
N GLU A 309 -7.07 39.31 8.14
CA GLU A 309 -6.19 38.28 8.72
C GLU A 309 -6.36 36.95 7.99
N LEU A 310 -7.59 36.59 7.63
CA LEU A 310 -7.88 35.37 6.86
C LEU A 310 -7.32 35.43 5.44
N ARG A 311 -7.38 36.59 4.77
CA ARG A 311 -6.71 36.80 3.46
C ARG A 311 -5.19 36.63 3.58
N LYS A 312 -4.57 37.24 4.60
CA LYS A 312 -3.14 37.09 4.87
C LYS A 312 -2.76 35.63 5.14
N PHE A 313 -3.53 34.91 5.96
CA PHE A 313 -3.31 33.50 6.23
C PHE A 313 -3.48 32.62 4.99
N ALA A 314 -4.49 32.89 4.14
CA ALA A 314 -4.69 32.18 2.88
C ALA A 314 -3.47 32.34 1.95
N ASN A 315 -2.96 33.57 1.83
CA ASN A 315 -1.78 33.87 1.02
C ASN A 315 -0.49 33.23 1.57
N GLU A 316 -0.30 33.19 2.91
CA GLU A 316 0.78 32.44 3.57
C GLU A 316 0.63 30.89 3.47
N SER A 317 -0.56 30.40 3.12
CA SER A 317 -0.91 28.97 3.08
C SER A 317 -0.71 28.29 1.72
N TYR A 318 -0.20 29.03 0.73
CA TYR A 318 0.03 28.56 -0.63
C TYR A 318 1.51 28.24 -0.90
N TRP A 319 1.81 27.03 -1.41
CA TRP A 319 3.16 26.66 -1.84
C TRP A 319 3.13 25.88 -3.17
N PRO A 320 3.44 26.51 -4.32
CA PRO A 320 3.47 25.84 -5.61
C PRO A 320 4.69 24.92 -5.68
N LEU A 321 4.46 23.65 -6.01
CA LEU A 321 5.50 22.62 -5.96
C LEU A 321 6.28 22.59 -7.28
N LEU A 322 7.61 22.73 -7.17
CA LEU A 322 8.54 22.91 -8.28
C LEU A 322 8.25 22.00 -9.50
N ARG A 323 7.91 22.64 -10.64
CA ARG A 323 7.73 22.01 -11.98
C ARG A 323 6.76 20.82 -12.02
N SER A 324 5.77 20.79 -11.13
CA SER A 324 4.87 19.63 -10.97
C SER A 324 3.43 19.84 -11.45
N GLY A 325 3.00 21.09 -11.66
CA GLY A 325 1.59 21.42 -11.88
C GLY A 325 0.69 21.23 -10.64
N ALA A 326 1.30 20.96 -9.48
CA ALA A 326 0.64 20.79 -8.20
C ALA A 326 1.04 21.89 -7.20
N THR A 327 0.17 22.17 -6.24
CA THR A 327 0.39 23.11 -5.14
C THR A 327 0.09 22.42 -3.81
N CYS A 328 0.95 22.61 -2.82
CA CYS A 328 0.68 22.26 -1.44
C CYS A 328 -0.02 23.42 -0.73
N TYR A 329 -1.19 23.14 -0.16
CA TYR A 329 -1.95 24.06 0.66
C TYR A 329 -1.81 23.68 2.12
N ARG A 330 -1.57 24.66 3.00
CA ARG A 330 -1.76 24.52 4.44
C ARG A 330 -3.24 24.67 4.77
N GLY A 331 -3.70 23.91 5.75
CA GLY A 331 -5.07 23.91 6.22
C GLY A 331 -5.17 23.56 7.70
N VAL A 332 -6.38 23.56 8.23
CA VAL A 332 -6.65 23.20 9.63
C VAL A 332 -7.07 21.72 9.70
N PHE A 333 -6.83 21.04 10.80
CA PHE A 333 -7.46 19.77 11.17
C PHE A 333 -8.05 19.91 12.56
N GLN A 334 -9.26 19.37 12.76
CA GLN A 334 -9.88 19.27 14.08
C GLN A 334 -10.61 17.93 14.26
N THR A 335 -10.59 17.38 15.48
CA THR A 335 -11.33 16.18 15.89
C THR A 335 -11.60 16.22 17.38
N ILE A 336 -12.78 15.79 17.82
CA ILE A 336 -13.04 15.56 19.24
C ILE A 336 -12.39 14.23 19.64
N LYS A 337 -11.90 14.14 20.88
CA LYS A 337 -11.43 12.92 21.54
C LYS A 337 -11.89 12.89 23.00
N PRO A 338 -12.20 11.70 23.54
CA PRO A 338 -12.45 11.52 24.97
C PRO A 338 -11.15 11.37 25.76
N SER A 339 -11.20 11.71 27.05
CA SER A 339 -10.13 11.52 28.03
C SER A 339 -10.70 11.14 29.41
N PRO A 340 -9.88 10.72 30.38
CA PRO A 340 -10.34 10.47 31.77
C PRO A 340 -11.00 11.67 32.45
N HIS A 341 -10.83 12.90 31.91
CA HIS A 341 -11.30 14.15 32.52
C HIS A 341 -12.41 14.84 31.73
N GLY A 342 -12.95 14.21 30.68
CA GLY A 342 -13.99 14.80 29.82
C GLY A 342 -13.73 14.58 28.34
N LEU A 343 -14.15 15.54 27.52
CA LEU A 343 -13.84 15.59 26.10
C LEU A 343 -12.86 16.73 25.80
N PHE A 344 -12.08 16.59 24.74
CA PHE A 344 -11.21 17.66 24.24
C PHE A 344 -11.22 17.73 22.71
N LEU A 345 -11.01 18.93 22.19
CA LEU A 345 -10.84 19.19 20.76
C LEU A 345 -9.34 19.20 20.42
N ASN A 346 -8.91 18.21 19.63
CA ASN A 346 -7.56 18.16 19.08
C ASN A 346 -7.49 18.97 17.77
N VAL A 347 -6.70 20.05 17.77
CA VAL A 347 -6.49 20.94 16.61
C VAL A 347 -5.04 20.82 16.13
N ASP A 348 -4.81 20.61 14.84
CA ASP A 348 -3.46 20.48 14.27
C ASP A 348 -3.38 21.12 12.88
N ILE A 349 -2.19 21.53 12.43
CA ILE A 349 -2.03 21.97 11.04
C ILE A 349 -2.02 20.76 10.09
N SER A 350 -2.87 20.85 9.06
CA SER A 350 -2.97 19.88 7.97
C SER A 350 -2.34 20.43 6.69
N HIS A 351 -2.03 19.54 5.76
CA HIS A 351 -1.51 19.92 4.44
C HIS A 351 -2.17 19.03 3.37
N GLY A 352 -2.65 19.66 2.32
CA GLY A 352 -3.31 19.02 1.18
C GLY A 352 -2.57 19.38 -0.10
N VAL A 353 -2.52 18.45 -1.06
CA VAL A 353 -1.95 18.72 -2.39
C VAL A 353 -3.09 18.79 -3.38
N PHE A 354 -3.13 19.87 -4.14
CA PHE A 354 -4.16 20.22 -5.11
C PHE A 354 -3.50 20.52 -6.46
N TYR A 355 -4.28 20.51 -7.53
CA TYR A 355 -3.81 21.06 -8.81
C TYR A 355 -3.50 22.55 -8.62
N SER A 356 -2.43 23.03 -9.27
CA SER A 356 -2.17 24.47 -9.33
C SER A 356 -3.27 25.14 -10.17
N ARG A 357 -3.82 26.25 -9.67
CA ARG A 357 -4.79 27.07 -10.40
C ARG A 357 -4.07 27.93 -11.44
N ASN A 358 -3.65 27.29 -12.53
CA ASN A 358 -2.96 27.90 -13.65
C ASN A 358 -3.60 27.38 -14.96
N SER A 359 -3.10 27.85 -16.11
CA SER A 359 -3.49 27.32 -17.42
C SER A 359 -3.31 25.80 -17.48
N LEU A 360 -4.25 25.13 -18.16
CA LEU A 360 -4.21 23.71 -18.45
C LEU A 360 -2.98 23.34 -19.28
N LEU A 361 -2.54 24.26 -20.16
CA LEU A 361 -1.30 24.13 -20.93
C LEU A 361 -0.06 24.06 -20.02
N TYR A 362 -0.02 24.87 -18.96
CA TYR A 362 1.07 24.84 -17.96
C TYR A 362 1.13 23.51 -17.17
N LEU A 363 -0.03 22.95 -16.81
CA LEU A 363 -0.08 21.61 -16.20
C LEU A 363 0.53 20.57 -17.15
N LEU A 364 0.20 20.64 -18.45
CA LEU A 364 0.71 19.72 -19.44
C LEU A 364 2.22 19.91 -19.72
N GLN A 365 2.73 21.14 -19.74
CA GLN A 365 4.17 21.42 -19.77
C GLN A 365 4.92 20.77 -18.59
N CYS A 366 4.38 20.89 -17.37
CA CYS A 366 4.95 20.26 -16.18
C CYS A 366 4.99 18.73 -16.31
N TYR A 367 3.90 18.12 -16.78
CA TYR A 367 3.82 16.69 -17.05
C TYR A 367 4.83 16.20 -18.10
N LEU A 368 4.94 16.91 -19.23
CA LEU A 368 5.87 16.61 -20.31
C LEU A 368 7.33 17.01 -20.01
N LYS A 369 7.55 17.73 -18.91
CA LYS A 369 8.84 18.34 -18.52
C LYS A 369 9.43 19.27 -19.58
N LYS A 370 8.57 19.94 -20.34
CA LYS A 370 8.93 20.95 -21.35
C LYS A 370 8.86 22.35 -20.73
N GLN A 371 9.76 23.24 -21.16
CA GLN A 371 9.75 24.64 -20.71
C GLN A 371 9.02 25.56 -21.70
N ASN A 372 9.08 25.24 -23.00
CA ASN A 372 8.42 26.01 -24.05
C ASN A 372 7.08 25.34 -24.44
N PRO A 373 5.93 26.07 -24.44
CA PRO A 373 4.65 25.52 -24.87
C PRO A 373 4.65 24.99 -26.31
N LYS A 374 5.47 25.58 -27.20
CA LYS A 374 5.58 25.17 -28.61
C LYS A 374 6.12 23.74 -28.80
N GLN A 375 6.72 23.15 -27.78
CA GLN A 375 7.21 21.76 -27.78
C GLN A 375 6.16 20.73 -27.31
N VAL A 376 4.95 21.17 -26.97
CA VAL A 376 3.85 20.30 -26.57
C VAL A 376 3.19 19.62 -27.80
N PRO A 377 2.86 20.34 -28.89
CA PRO A 377 2.32 19.74 -30.11
C PRO A 377 3.21 18.63 -30.71
N GLU A 378 4.53 18.85 -30.79
CA GLU A 378 5.53 17.90 -31.33
C GLU A 378 5.44 16.49 -30.72
N LEU A 379 5.05 16.37 -29.44
CA LEU A 379 4.92 15.09 -28.74
C LEU A 379 3.53 14.45 -28.89
N PHE A 380 2.57 15.21 -29.38
CA PHE A 380 1.19 14.82 -29.58
C PHE A 380 0.89 14.53 -31.06
N GLU A 381 1.76 14.91 -32.00
CA GLU A 381 1.65 14.56 -33.42
C GLU A 381 1.39 13.05 -33.63
N CYS A 382 0.30 12.73 -34.33
CA CYS A 382 -0.09 11.35 -34.59
C CYS A 382 0.99 10.60 -35.38
N GLN A 383 1.20 9.33 -35.05
CA GLN A 383 2.15 8.46 -35.74
C GLN A 383 1.42 7.52 -36.69
N TRP A 384 1.99 7.31 -37.87
CA TRP A 384 1.51 6.32 -38.82
C TRP A 384 2.01 4.94 -38.40
N VAL A 385 1.08 4.03 -38.10
CA VAL A 385 1.35 2.63 -37.73
C VAL A 385 0.42 1.77 -38.57
N ASP A 386 0.99 0.81 -39.30
CA ASP A 386 0.27 -0.12 -40.19
C ASP A 386 -0.71 0.57 -41.17
N GLY A 387 -0.34 1.76 -41.67
CA GLY A 387 -1.16 2.57 -42.58
C GLY A 387 -2.24 3.41 -41.92
N ALA A 388 -2.47 3.26 -40.60
CA ALA A 388 -3.43 4.07 -39.85
C ALA A 388 -2.74 5.23 -39.11
N ARG A 389 -3.41 6.40 -39.07
CA ARG A 389 -3.01 7.53 -38.22
C ARG A 389 -3.40 7.22 -36.77
N THR A 390 -2.42 7.05 -35.90
CA THR A 390 -2.63 6.65 -34.49
C THR A 390 -2.17 7.73 -33.51
N GLU A 391 -2.94 7.93 -32.44
CA GLU A 391 -2.60 8.84 -31.33
C GLU A 391 -1.35 8.35 -30.59
N THR A 392 -0.46 9.28 -30.19
CA THR A 392 0.71 8.89 -29.41
C THR A 392 0.30 8.34 -28.03
N TRP A 393 1.16 7.49 -27.45
CA TRP A 393 0.92 7.02 -26.09
C TRP A 393 0.87 8.19 -25.09
N GLN A 394 1.59 9.29 -25.36
CA GLN A 394 1.61 10.49 -24.53
C GLN A 394 0.28 11.24 -24.62
N PHE A 395 -0.24 11.48 -25.82
CA PHE A 395 -1.57 12.07 -25.99
C PHE A 395 -2.64 11.25 -25.26
N THR A 396 -2.68 9.94 -25.50
CA THR A 396 -3.65 9.02 -24.89
C THR A 396 -3.56 9.01 -23.36
N TYR A 397 -2.34 9.02 -22.82
CA TYR A 397 -2.07 9.14 -21.39
C TYR A 397 -2.67 10.43 -20.81
N TYR A 398 -2.31 11.59 -21.38
CA TYR A 398 -2.69 12.87 -20.78
C TYR A 398 -4.17 13.20 -20.99
N SER A 399 -4.75 12.79 -22.11
CA SER A 399 -6.20 12.84 -22.35
C SER A 399 -6.97 12.09 -21.26
N LYS A 400 -6.49 10.91 -20.85
CA LYS A 400 -7.07 10.14 -19.74
C LYS A 400 -6.75 10.73 -18.36
N ALA A 401 -5.54 11.24 -18.14
CA ALA A 401 -5.12 11.81 -16.85
C ALA A 401 -5.81 13.14 -16.51
N LEU A 402 -6.25 13.89 -17.52
CA LEU A 402 -6.99 15.15 -17.37
C LEU A 402 -8.51 14.95 -17.32
N LYS A 403 -9.02 13.76 -17.68
CA LYS A 403 -10.47 13.46 -17.67
C LYS A 403 -11.10 13.69 -16.30
N GLY A 404 -12.20 14.43 -16.28
CA GLY A 404 -12.95 14.80 -15.07
C GLY A 404 -12.39 16.02 -14.33
N LEU A 405 -11.23 16.56 -14.72
CA LEU A 405 -10.71 17.81 -14.16
C LEU A 405 -11.66 18.97 -14.51
N ARG A 406 -12.07 19.76 -13.50
CA ARG A 406 -12.91 20.94 -13.69
C ARG A 406 -12.04 22.13 -14.14
N VAL A 407 -12.44 22.78 -15.22
CA VAL A 407 -11.79 23.94 -15.83
C VAL A 407 -12.80 25.04 -16.12
N ARG A 408 -12.31 26.26 -16.33
CA ARG A 408 -13.09 27.38 -16.87
C ARG A 408 -12.27 28.11 -17.94
N PRO A 409 -12.90 28.80 -18.91
CA PRO A 409 -12.21 29.78 -19.73
C PRO A 409 -11.70 30.96 -18.88
N ASP A 410 -10.55 31.50 -19.24
CA ASP A 410 -9.92 32.67 -18.62
C ASP A 410 -9.05 33.38 -19.65
N PHE A 411 -9.57 34.45 -20.23
CA PHE A 411 -8.89 35.28 -21.22
C PHE A 411 -9.53 36.67 -21.27
N GLU A 412 -8.79 37.65 -21.79
CA GLU A 412 -9.24 39.05 -21.88
C GLU A 412 -10.47 39.17 -22.79
N GLY A 413 -11.46 39.99 -22.38
CA GLY A 413 -12.73 40.12 -23.10
C GLY A 413 -13.75 39.00 -22.86
N TYR A 414 -13.46 37.98 -22.01
CA TYR A 414 -14.47 36.96 -21.69
C TYR A 414 -15.60 37.53 -20.80
N PRO A 415 -16.90 37.40 -21.18
CA PRO A 415 -18.00 38.01 -20.44
C PRO A 415 -18.13 37.55 -18.98
N GLU A 416 -18.25 38.48 -18.03
CA GLU A 416 -18.31 38.17 -16.58
C GLU A 416 -19.48 37.24 -16.20
N ASN A 417 -20.62 37.37 -16.89
CA ASN A 417 -21.78 36.50 -16.72
C ASN A 417 -21.51 35.05 -17.16
N LEU A 418 -20.47 34.82 -17.98
CA LEU A 418 -19.98 33.50 -18.38
C LEU A 418 -18.76 33.06 -17.56
N ALA A 419 -17.97 33.97 -16.98
CA ALA A 419 -16.77 33.67 -16.17
C ALA A 419 -17.04 32.73 -14.98
N LYS A 420 -18.27 32.71 -14.46
CA LYS A 420 -18.74 31.79 -13.40
C LYS A 420 -19.06 30.37 -13.90
N ARG A 421 -19.01 30.08 -15.21
CA ARG A 421 -19.31 28.76 -15.78
C ARG A 421 -18.09 27.85 -15.71
N THR A 422 -18.33 26.62 -15.26
CA THR A 422 -17.31 25.57 -15.17
C THR A 422 -17.67 24.37 -16.05
N PHE A 423 -16.64 23.70 -16.54
CA PHE A 423 -16.74 22.53 -17.41
C PHE A 423 -15.84 21.41 -16.86
N ALA A 424 -16.21 20.14 -17.04
CA ALA A 424 -15.32 19.02 -16.79
C ALA A 424 -14.75 18.51 -18.11
N ILE A 425 -13.47 18.15 -18.15
CA ILE A 425 -12.82 17.59 -19.34
C ILE A 425 -13.36 16.17 -19.60
N ALA A 426 -13.81 15.90 -20.82
CA ALA A 426 -14.18 14.55 -21.26
C ALA A 426 -12.97 13.81 -21.85
N HIS A 427 -12.26 14.46 -22.77
CA HIS A 427 -11.03 14.02 -23.42
C HIS A 427 -10.37 15.21 -24.14
N LEU A 428 -9.11 15.04 -24.55
CA LEU A 428 -8.45 15.92 -25.52
C LEU A 428 -8.77 15.50 -26.96
N ILE A 429 -8.77 16.45 -27.88
CA ILE A 429 -8.85 16.25 -29.33
C ILE A 429 -7.52 16.71 -29.96
N ASN A 430 -6.95 15.91 -30.85
CA ASN A 430 -5.74 16.24 -31.58
C ASN A 430 -6.10 17.02 -32.87
N GLY A 431 -6.11 18.35 -32.80
CA GLY A 431 -6.49 19.21 -33.92
C GLY A 431 -5.97 20.64 -33.76
N ASP A 432 -5.68 21.31 -34.88
CA ASP A 432 -5.26 22.71 -34.93
C ASP A 432 -6.49 23.63 -34.83
N SER A 433 -6.40 24.69 -34.03
CA SER A 433 -7.47 25.69 -33.86
C SER A 433 -7.79 26.48 -35.14
N ASN A 434 -6.88 26.50 -36.12
CA ASN A 434 -7.10 27.05 -37.46
C ASN A 434 -7.87 26.09 -38.37
N GLU A 435 -7.71 24.79 -38.19
CA GLU A 435 -8.33 23.74 -39.03
C GLU A 435 -9.66 23.23 -38.45
N PHE A 436 -9.84 23.33 -37.12
CA PHE A 436 -11.02 22.81 -36.44
C PHE A 436 -12.23 23.73 -36.63
N VAL A 437 -13.09 23.36 -37.58
CA VAL A 437 -14.31 24.09 -37.94
C VAL A 437 -15.45 23.80 -36.97
N ILE A 438 -16.14 24.84 -36.51
CA ILE A 438 -17.36 24.75 -35.71
C ILE A 438 -18.57 25.35 -36.45
N PRO A 439 -19.79 24.78 -36.27
CA PRO A 439 -21.02 25.42 -36.69
C PRO A 439 -21.38 26.56 -35.72
N VAL A 440 -21.57 27.76 -36.27
CA VAL A 440 -21.93 28.97 -35.52
C VAL A 440 -23.24 29.50 -36.11
N GLU A 441 -24.30 29.42 -35.32
CA GLU A 441 -25.60 30.00 -35.65
C GLU A 441 -25.55 31.53 -35.50
N ASP A 442 -25.85 32.24 -36.58
CA ASP A 442 -26.08 33.67 -36.54
C ASP A 442 -27.49 33.96 -36.00
N LYS A 443 -27.55 34.59 -34.84
CA LYS A 443 -28.81 34.93 -34.15
C LYS A 443 -29.69 35.93 -34.88
N ALA A 444 -29.14 36.71 -35.82
CA ALA A 444 -29.91 37.68 -36.60
C ALA A 444 -30.58 37.03 -37.83
N THR A 445 -30.01 35.96 -38.38
CA THR A 445 -30.46 35.35 -39.65
C THR A 445 -30.88 33.89 -39.54
N GLY A 446 -30.63 33.22 -38.42
CA GLY A 446 -30.88 31.78 -38.21
C GLY A 446 -29.96 30.86 -39.04
N LYS A 447 -29.00 31.41 -39.79
CA LYS A 447 -28.10 30.62 -40.63
C LYS A 447 -26.94 30.05 -39.83
N ILE A 448 -26.62 28.78 -40.08
CA ILE A 448 -25.45 28.11 -39.49
C ILE A 448 -24.25 28.33 -40.41
N ASN A 449 -23.39 29.27 -40.02
CA ASN A 449 -22.12 29.51 -40.70
C ASN A 449 -21.03 28.58 -40.14
N LYS A 450 -20.16 28.06 -41.01
CA LYS A 450 -18.99 27.28 -40.61
C LYS A 450 -17.77 28.20 -40.57
N MET A 451 -17.05 28.22 -39.45
CA MET A 451 -15.80 28.97 -39.29
C MET A 451 -14.82 28.19 -38.41
N SER A 452 -13.52 28.46 -38.54
CA SER A 452 -12.50 27.87 -37.66
C SER A 452 -12.66 28.37 -36.22
N LEU A 453 -12.13 27.60 -35.28
CA LEU A 453 -12.14 27.95 -33.87
C LEU A 453 -11.37 29.27 -33.63
N ASN A 454 -10.25 29.51 -34.32
CA ASN A 454 -9.48 30.75 -34.22
C ASN A 454 -10.26 31.97 -34.77
N GLU A 455 -10.90 31.86 -35.93
CA GLU A 455 -11.77 32.92 -36.48
C GLU A 455 -12.92 33.25 -35.53
N TYR A 456 -13.53 32.24 -34.90
CA TYR A 456 -14.58 32.44 -33.91
C TYR A 456 -14.11 33.25 -32.70
N TYR A 457 -12.95 32.93 -32.11
CA TYR A 457 -12.41 33.70 -30.97
C TYR A 457 -12.02 35.13 -31.38
N LYS A 458 -11.44 35.29 -32.57
CA LYS A 458 -11.04 36.59 -33.11
C LYS A 458 -12.26 37.47 -33.40
N THR A 459 -13.27 36.96 -34.07
CA THR A 459 -14.46 37.73 -34.49
C THR A 459 -15.38 38.06 -33.31
N LYS A 460 -15.56 37.11 -32.38
CA LYS A 460 -16.55 37.25 -31.30
C LYS A 460 -16.02 37.88 -30.02
N TYR A 461 -14.74 37.67 -29.71
CA TYR A 461 -14.13 38.11 -28.45
C TYR A 461 -12.88 38.98 -28.66
N ASN A 462 -12.50 39.28 -29.90
CA ASN A 462 -11.24 39.97 -30.26
C ASN A 462 -9.98 39.26 -29.69
N TYR A 463 -10.06 37.95 -29.46
CA TYR A 463 -8.95 37.15 -28.92
C TYR A 463 -8.26 36.34 -30.01
N THR A 464 -6.94 36.45 -30.12
CA THR A 464 -6.13 35.65 -31.06
C THR A 464 -5.42 34.54 -30.32
N ILE A 465 -5.58 33.29 -30.76
CA ILE A 465 -4.95 32.11 -30.13
C ILE A 465 -3.45 32.08 -30.45
N GLU A 466 -2.58 32.08 -29.44
CA GLU A 466 -1.12 32.09 -29.62
C GLU A 466 -0.54 30.72 -30.03
N PHE A 467 -1.13 29.64 -29.53
CA PHE A 467 -0.67 28.26 -29.70
C PHE A 467 -1.72 27.40 -30.42
N PRO A 468 -2.13 27.73 -31.66
CA PRO A 468 -3.26 27.09 -32.32
C PRO A 468 -3.07 25.59 -32.57
N LYS A 469 -1.82 25.13 -32.74
CA LYS A 469 -1.42 23.71 -32.85
C LYS A 469 -1.53 22.90 -31.54
N THR A 470 -1.92 23.51 -30.42
CA THR A 470 -2.12 22.75 -29.17
C THR A 470 -3.44 21.99 -29.20
N ALA A 471 -3.44 20.79 -28.62
CA ALA A 471 -4.62 19.93 -28.57
C ALA A 471 -5.84 20.67 -27.98
N LEU A 472 -7.00 20.45 -28.58
CA LEU A 472 -8.26 21.01 -28.11
C LEU A 472 -8.82 20.15 -26.96
N VAL A 473 -9.80 20.70 -26.24
CA VAL A 473 -10.39 20.10 -25.06
C VAL A 473 -11.89 19.92 -25.27
N GLN A 474 -12.33 18.68 -25.45
CA GLN A 474 -13.75 18.34 -25.44
C GLN A 474 -14.23 18.29 -23.98
N THR A 475 -15.26 19.06 -23.67
CA THR A 475 -15.87 19.02 -22.34
C THR A 475 -16.90 17.88 -22.25
N THR A 476 -17.35 17.56 -21.03
CA THR A 476 -18.48 16.65 -20.78
C THR A 476 -19.82 17.17 -21.32
N ARG A 477 -19.90 18.43 -21.77
CA ARG A 477 -21.07 18.92 -22.50
C ARG A 477 -20.93 18.55 -23.98
N PRO A 478 -21.96 17.97 -24.61
CA PRO A 478 -21.96 17.77 -26.06
C PRO A 478 -21.63 19.06 -26.81
N ASN A 479 -20.85 18.96 -27.88
CA ASN A 479 -20.53 20.04 -28.81
C ASN A 479 -19.83 21.28 -28.22
N VAL A 480 -19.30 21.20 -26.98
CA VAL A 480 -18.50 22.28 -26.38
C VAL A 480 -17.02 21.91 -26.34
N VAL A 481 -16.25 22.54 -27.23
CA VAL A 481 -14.79 22.42 -27.39
C VAL A 481 -14.12 23.75 -27.06
N PHE A 482 -12.95 23.68 -26.43
CA PHE A 482 -12.09 24.84 -26.14
C PHE A 482 -10.65 24.60 -26.61
N PRO A 483 -9.91 25.60 -27.09
CA PRO A 483 -8.45 25.56 -27.14
C PRO A 483 -7.88 25.33 -25.72
N MET A 484 -6.81 24.56 -25.58
CA MET A 484 -6.22 24.27 -24.26
C MET A 484 -5.61 25.50 -23.57
N GLU A 485 -5.07 26.43 -24.37
CA GLU A 485 -4.43 27.67 -23.93
C GLU A 485 -5.33 28.49 -22.99
N ILE A 486 -6.58 28.74 -23.41
CA ILE A 486 -7.53 29.63 -22.75
C ILE A 486 -8.23 29.02 -21.53
N LEU A 487 -7.89 27.79 -21.14
CA LEU A 487 -8.51 27.07 -20.02
C LEU A 487 -7.62 27.11 -18.79
N VAL A 488 -8.19 27.50 -17.64
CA VAL A 488 -7.55 27.41 -16.32
C VAL A 488 -8.25 26.39 -15.43
N ILE A 489 -7.50 25.82 -14.49
CA ILE A 489 -8.00 24.81 -13.56
C ILE A 489 -8.85 25.48 -12.46
N HIS A 490 -10.11 25.04 -12.34
CA HIS A 490 -11.10 25.69 -11.48
C HIS A 490 -11.13 25.10 -10.05
N GLY A 491 -11.06 25.99 -9.04
CA GLY A 491 -11.27 25.67 -7.62
C GLY A 491 -10.20 24.76 -6.99
N LEU A 492 -10.35 24.44 -5.71
CA LEU A 492 -9.52 23.43 -5.03
C LEU A 492 -9.86 22.00 -5.47
N GLN A 493 -9.14 21.49 -6.46
CA GLN A 493 -9.23 20.08 -6.87
C GLN A 493 -8.02 19.29 -6.38
N ARG A 494 -8.27 18.22 -5.62
CA ARG A 494 -7.22 17.43 -4.99
C ARG A 494 -6.36 16.70 -6.02
N TRP A 495 -5.03 16.77 -5.85
CA TRP A 495 -4.07 16.04 -6.68
C TRP A 495 -4.19 14.52 -6.46
N PRO A 496 -4.48 13.70 -7.50
CA PRO A 496 -4.74 12.27 -7.35
C PRO A 496 -3.50 11.40 -7.59
N HIS A 497 -2.40 11.98 -8.07
CA HIS A 497 -1.18 11.26 -8.43
C HIS A 497 -0.15 11.26 -7.28
N LYS A 498 0.86 10.38 -7.35
CA LYS A 498 2.00 10.48 -6.43
C LYS A 498 2.90 11.62 -6.93
N LEU A 499 3.26 12.57 -6.06
CA LEU A 499 4.34 13.51 -6.34
C LEU A 499 5.63 12.76 -6.72
N ASP A 500 6.40 13.38 -7.62
CA ASP A 500 7.74 12.93 -7.96
C ASP A 500 8.73 13.24 -6.82
N GLU A 501 10.00 12.84 -6.95
CA GLU A 501 10.94 13.02 -5.83
C GLU A 501 11.29 14.49 -5.57
N ALA A 502 11.30 15.33 -6.61
CA ALA A 502 11.57 16.77 -6.49
C ALA A 502 10.44 17.51 -5.77
N ALA A 503 9.19 17.37 -6.23
CA ALA A 503 8.03 17.96 -5.58
C ALA A 503 7.79 17.37 -4.19
N THR A 504 8.11 16.09 -3.96
CA THR A 504 8.05 15.51 -2.60
C THR A 504 9.07 16.17 -1.67
N ALA A 505 10.31 16.42 -2.13
CA ALA A 505 11.34 17.07 -1.32
C ALA A 505 10.99 18.53 -1.01
N ASP A 506 10.44 19.26 -1.98
CA ASP A 506 10.00 20.64 -1.82
C ASP A 506 8.77 20.74 -0.88
N MET A 507 7.80 19.84 -1.02
CA MET A 507 6.69 19.72 -0.06
C MET A 507 7.20 19.41 1.37
N ILE A 508 8.23 18.58 1.53
CA ILE A 508 8.84 18.33 2.85
C ILE A 508 9.49 19.61 3.39
N LYS A 509 10.17 20.39 2.55
CA LYS A 509 10.78 21.68 2.94
C LYS A 509 9.71 22.65 3.49
N TYR A 510 8.57 22.79 2.81
CA TYR A 510 7.45 23.63 3.27
C TYR A 510 6.76 23.12 4.54
N THR A 511 6.52 21.81 4.63
CA THR A 511 5.70 21.22 5.71
C THR A 511 6.46 20.90 7.00
N ALA A 512 7.80 20.82 6.97
CA ALA A 512 8.63 20.44 8.11
C ALA A 512 8.94 21.61 9.07
N VAL A 513 7.89 22.23 9.61
CA VAL A 513 7.96 23.35 10.57
C VAL A 513 8.44 22.87 11.96
N LYS A 514 9.34 23.65 12.59
CA LYS A 514 9.82 23.41 13.97
C LYS A 514 8.66 23.53 15.00
N PRO A 515 8.77 22.88 16.18
CA PRO A 515 7.70 22.86 17.20
C PRO A 515 7.10 24.23 17.56
N ALA A 516 7.91 25.24 17.88
CA ALA A 516 7.40 26.59 18.21
C ALA A 516 6.60 27.22 17.05
N GLY A 517 7.09 27.09 15.82
CA GLY A 517 6.38 27.56 14.62
C GLY A 517 5.13 26.75 14.30
N ARG A 518 5.09 25.46 14.65
CA ARG A 518 3.87 24.63 14.55
C ARG A 518 2.85 25.04 15.60
N LEU A 519 3.27 25.27 16.86
CA LEU A 519 2.39 25.70 17.94
C LEU A 519 1.72 27.03 17.61
N SER A 520 2.50 28.05 17.21
CA SER A 520 1.97 29.33 16.76
C SER A 520 1.03 29.20 15.55
N ALA A 521 1.32 28.28 14.62
CA ALA A 521 0.40 28.01 13.52
C ALA A 521 -0.91 27.33 13.98
N ILE A 522 -0.88 26.46 14.99
CA ILE A 522 -2.09 25.87 15.59
C ILE A 522 -2.90 26.93 16.33
N GLU A 523 -2.26 27.84 17.07
CA GLU A 523 -2.92 28.98 17.73
C GLU A 523 -3.62 29.89 16.71
N LYS A 524 -2.94 30.22 15.60
CA LYS A 524 -3.58 30.92 14.46
C LYS A 524 -4.77 30.13 13.92
N CYS A 525 -4.62 28.83 13.66
CA CYS A 525 -5.72 27.98 13.19
C CYS A 525 -6.91 27.93 14.16
N ASN A 526 -6.67 28.00 15.48
CA ASN A 526 -7.74 28.06 16.47
C ASN A 526 -8.53 29.37 16.40
N LYS A 527 -7.82 30.51 16.30
CA LYS A 527 -8.44 31.82 16.07
C LYS A 527 -9.28 31.85 14.79
N ILE A 528 -8.79 31.22 13.73
CA ILE A 528 -9.49 31.14 12.43
C ILE A 528 -10.76 30.29 12.50
N LEU A 529 -10.76 29.18 13.25
CA LEU A 529 -11.97 28.39 13.47
C LEU A 529 -13.02 29.12 14.32
N ASN A 530 -12.59 30.11 15.12
CA ASN A 530 -13.42 31.02 15.90
C ASN A 530 -14.61 30.35 16.61
N HIS A 531 -14.34 29.24 17.32
CA HIS A 531 -15.36 28.43 17.97
C HIS A 531 -16.26 29.18 18.97
N GLU A 532 -15.78 30.32 19.49
CA GLU A 532 -16.55 31.20 20.38
C GLU A 532 -17.73 31.88 19.67
N HIS A 533 -17.60 32.17 18.37
CA HIS A 533 -18.61 32.84 17.55
C HIS A 533 -19.30 31.90 16.54
N ASP A 534 -19.06 30.58 16.63
CA ASP A 534 -19.71 29.58 15.78
C ASP A 534 -21.22 29.49 16.12
N PRO A 535 -22.13 29.87 15.21
CA PRO A 535 -23.56 29.90 15.49
C PRO A 535 -24.13 28.53 15.90
N ASN A 536 -23.58 27.45 15.35
CA ASN A 536 -24.02 26.10 15.68
C ASN A 536 -23.56 25.72 17.10
N LEU A 537 -22.31 26.03 17.47
CA LEU A 537 -21.83 25.75 18.83
C LEU A 537 -22.61 26.55 19.89
N ILE A 538 -22.92 27.81 19.60
CA ILE A 538 -23.76 28.66 20.47
C ILE A 538 -25.17 28.08 20.60
N ALA A 539 -25.85 27.78 19.49
CA ALA A 539 -27.23 27.28 19.49
C ALA A 539 -27.40 25.97 20.29
N TYR A 540 -26.42 25.06 20.19
CA TYR A 540 -26.41 23.81 20.93
C TYR A 540 -25.82 23.95 22.35
N GLY A 541 -25.21 25.09 22.69
CA GLY A 541 -24.64 25.36 24.02
C GLY A 541 -23.30 24.67 24.31
N MET A 542 -22.54 24.36 23.26
CA MET A 542 -21.18 23.79 23.37
C MET A 542 -20.16 24.91 23.65
N LYS A 543 -19.27 24.70 24.63
CA LYS A 543 -18.20 25.64 24.98
C LYS A 543 -16.84 24.94 24.95
N ILE A 544 -15.91 25.48 24.17
CA ILE A 544 -14.53 25.03 24.07
C ILE A 544 -13.63 26.03 24.81
N GLY A 545 -12.66 25.54 25.56
CA GLY A 545 -11.69 26.37 26.28
C GLY A 545 -10.65 26.98 25.33
N SER A 546 -10.22 28.21 25.63
CA SER A 546 -9.22 28.95 24.86
C SER A 546 -7.78 28.43 25.05
N ASN A 547 -7.49 27.85 26.22
CA ASN A 547 -6.15 27.39 26.59
C ASN A 547 -5.92 25.92 26.22
N MET A 548 -4.76 25.64 25.64
CA MET A 548 -4.29 24.28 25.39
C MET A 548 -4.02 23.51 26.68
N LEU A 549 -4.41 22.24 26.72
CA LEU A 549 -4.19 21.34 27.84
C LEU A 549 -2.69 21.19 28.14
N LYS A 550 -2.34 21.33 29.41
CA LYS A 550 -1.04 20.94 29.95
C LYS A 550 -1.17 19.56 30.55
N THR A 551 -0.19 18.69 30.30
CA THR A 551 -0.16 17.33 30.85
C THR A 551 1.13 17.07 31.61
N LYS A 552 1.02 16.30 32.70
CA LYS A 552 2.15 15.77 33.46
C LYS A 552 2.70 14.53 32.74
N ALA A 553 3.65 14.78 31.84
CA ALA A 553 4.40 13.76 31.14
C ALA A 553 5.56 13.23 31.99
N ARG A 554 6.19 12.14 31.56
CA ARG A 554 7.42 11.61 32.17
C ARG A 554 8.52 11.47 31.14
N LEU A 555 9.75 11.85 31.50
CA LEU A 555 10.94 11.54 30.72
C LEU A 555 11.55 10.24 31.25
N LEU A 556 11.37 9.16 30.48
CA LEU A 556 11.89 7.83 30.78
C LEU A 556 13.42 7.81 30.80
N PRO A 557 14.05 6.96 31.65
CA PRO A 557 15.49 6.80 31.65
C PRO A 557 15.99 6.20 30.33
N ASN A 558 17.01 6.80 29.73
CA ASN A 558 17.64 6.26 28.52
C ASN A 558 18.36 4.92 28.83
N PRO A 559 18.21 3.87 28.01
CA PRO A 559 18.96 2.63 28.17
C PRO A 559 20.46 2.83 27.90
N GLU A 560 21.27 1.90 28.39
CA GLU A 560 22.67 1.78 27.95
C GLU A 560 22.77 0.89 26.71
N ILE A 561 23.72 1.18 25.84
CA ILE A 561 23.91 0.43 24.60
C ILE A 561 25.15 -0.45 24.74
N GLN A 562 24.93 -1.76 24.76
CA GLN A 562 25.99 -2.76 24.86
C GLN A 562 26.47 -3.17 23.47
N PHE A 563 27.76 -2.94 23.23
CA PHE A 563 28.54 -3.45 22.12
C PHE A 563 29.37 -4.66 22.57
N GLY A 564 30.10 -5.30 21.65
CA GLY A 564 30.93 -6.48 21.99
C GLY A 564 32.10 -6.15 22.93
N ASN A 565 32.56 -4.89 22.96
CA ASN A 565 33.71 -4.45 23.76
C ASN A 565 33.42 -3.32 24.76
N VAL A 566 32.31 -2.58 24.62
CA VAL A 566 32.01 -1.42 25.47
C VAL A 566 30.51 -1.28 25.76
N LYS A 567 30.18 -0.66 26.90
CA LYS A 567 28.87 -0.04 27.13
C LYS A 567 28.93 1.45 26.76
N HIS A 568 27.86 1.99 26.21
CA HIS A 568 27.77 3.39 25.82
C HIS A 568 26.43 4.00 26.28
N ASN A 569 26.49 5.12 26.98
CA ASN A 569 25.32 5.91 27.35
C ASN A 569 25.04 6.94 26.22
N PRO A 570 23.90 6.85 25.50
CA PRO A 570 23.59 7.75 24.38
C PRO A 570 23.11 9.15 24.82
N GLY A 571 22.98 9.38 26.14
CA GLY A 571 22.50 10.63 26.72
C GLY A 571 21.08 11.01 26.28
N THR A 572 20.69 12.25 26.54
CA THR A 572 19.34 12.77 26.23
C THR A 572 19.04 12.87 24.75
N THR A 573 20.05 12.93 23.87
CA THR A 573 19.82 12.98 22.41
C THR A 573 19.43 11.63 21.80
N GLY A 574 19.67 10.54 22.54
CA GLY A 574 19.52 9.16 22.10
C GLY A 574 20.53 8.74 21.01
N ARG A 575 21.50 9.55 20.61
CA ARG A 575 22.40 9.23 19.48
C ARG A 575 23.72 8.63 19.94
N TRP A 576 24.25 7.73 19.12
CA TRP A 576 25.59 7.17 19.30
C TRP A 576 26.35 7.07 17.96
N ASP A 577 27.64 6.76 18.06
CA ASP A 577 28.48 6.43 16.91
C ASP A 577 29.10 5.03 17.04
N LEU A 578 29.79 4.57 15.98
CA LEU A 578 30.44 3.26 15.93
C LEU A 578 31.97 3.34 16.15
N ARG A 579 32.53 4.52 16.44
CA ARG A 579 33.99 4.71 16.56
C ARG A 579 34.50 3.97 17.80
N GLY A 580 35.52 3.13 17.61
CA GLY A 580 36.10 2.27 18.66
C GLY A 580 35.21 1.10 19.12
N LYS A 581 34.09 0.82 18.45
CA LYS A 581 33.10 -0.18 18.89
C LYS A 581 33.09 -1.40 17.98
N LYS A 582 33.14 -2.58 18.60
CA LYS A 582 32.97 -3.89 17.96
C LYS A 582 31.51 -4.35 18.08
N TRP A 583 31.01 -5.09 17.10
CA TRP A 583 29.65 -5.62 17.15
C TRP A 583 29.44 -6.58 18.33
N LEU A 584 28.23 -6.59 18.90
CA LEU A 584 27.85 -7.51 19.96
C LEU A 584 27.97 -8.98 19.52
N LYS A 585 27.59 -9.27 18.28
CA LYS A 585 27.81 -10.54 17.60
C LYS A 585 28.27 -10.25 16.16
N PRO A 586 29.47 -10.70 15.74
CA PRO A 586 29.91 -10.57 14.34
C PRO A 586 29.20 -11.59 13.44
N ASN A 587 29.59 -11.66 12.18
CA ASN A 587 29.10 -12.64 11.21
C ASN A 587 29.36 -14.09 11.68
N THR A 588 28.34 -14.94 11.61
CA THR A 588 28.37 -16.32 12.18
C THR A 588 29.44 -17.21 11.54
N LYS A 589 29.78 -16.96 10.29
CA LYS A 589 30.90 -17.59 9.56
C LYS A 589 31.71 -16.49 8.87
N PRO A 590 33.05 -16.62 8.74
CA PRO A 590 33.86 -15.71 7.95
C PRO A 590 33.29 -15.52 6.53
N LEU A 591 33.51 -14.35 5.94
CA LEU A 591 33.11 -14.08 4.57
C LEU A 591 34.16 -14.65 3.60
N GLN A 592 33.83 -15.78 2.98
CA GLN A 592 34.70 -16.59 2.11
C GLN A 592 34.29 -16.52 0.64
N SER A 593 32.99 -16.50 0.34
CA SER A 593 32.47 -16.38 -1.03
C SER A 593 31.57 -15.15 -1.13
N TRP A 594 32.06 -14.09 -1.77
CA TRP A 594 31.31 -12.85 -1.98
C TRP A 594 31.83 -12.09 -3.20
N GLY A 595 30.95 -11.34 -3.87
CA GLY A 595 31.26 -10.66 -5.14
C GLY A 595 30.77 -9.21 -5.16
N ILE A 596 31.46 -8.38 -5.95
CA ILE A 596 31.12 -6.97 -6.17
C ILE A 596 30.81 -6.77 -7.66
N GLY A 597 29.57 -6.42 -7.99
CA GLY A 597 29.17 -6.00 -9.34
C GLY A 597 29.05 -4.49 -9.46
N TYR A 598 29.46 -3.88 -10.57
CA TYR A 598 29.29 -2.46 -10.83
C TYR A 598 28.83 -2.19 -12.27
N ILE A 599 28.00 -1.16 -12.47
CA ILE A 599 27.45 -0.78 -13.79
C ILE A 599 28.17 0.46 -14.31
N VAL A 600 28.68 0.38 -15.54
CA VAL A 600 29.34 1.46 -16.30
C VAL A 600 28.38 2.17 -17.27
N ASN A 601 28.87 3.18 -18.01
CA ASN A 601 28.14 3.92 -19.07
C ASN A 601 26.98 4.83 -18.61
N HIS A 602 27.14 5.53 -17.48
CA HIS A 602 26.19 6.56 -17.01
C HIS A 602 26.94 7.78 -16.44
N ARG A 603 26.26 8.93 -16.24
CA ARG A 603 26.88 10.21 -15.79
C ARG A 603 27.61 10.17 -14.43
N TYR A 604 27.47 9.07 -13.69
CA TYR A 604 28.17 8.81 -12.43
C TYR A 604 28.71 7.37 -12.43
N SER A 605 29.35 6.95 -13.52
CA SER A 605 30.16 5.71 -13.55
C SER A 605 31.23 5.76 -12.47
N ILE A 606 31.63 4.58 -11.99
CA ILE A 606 32.67 4.39 -11.00
C ILE A 606 33.80 3.58 -11.64
N ASP A 607 35.02 4.04 -11.46
CA ASP A 607 36.19 3.44 -12.09
C ASP A 607 36.76 2.29 -11.23
N LYS A 608 37.50 1.38 -11.85
CA LYS A 608 38.05 0.19 -11.17
C LYS A 608 38.89 0.54 -9.93
N SER A 609 39.77 1.54 -10.05
CA SER A 609 40.60 2.03 -8.93
C SER A 609 39.79 2.62 -7.77
N GLN A 610 38.67 3.29 -8.07
CA GLN A 610 37.74 3.83 -7.07
C GLN A 610 36.99 2.70 -6.34
N ILE A 611 36.65 1.62 -7.04
CA ILE A 611 36.05 0.41 -6.44
C ILE A 611 37.06 -0.27 -5.51
N GLU A 612 38.31 -0.42 -5.95
CA GLU A 612 39.39 -1.04 -5.16
C GLU A 612 39.66 -0.25 -3.87
N ALA A 613 39.81 1.09 -3.97
CA ALA A 613 39.97 1.96 -2.80
C ALA A 613 38.74 1.95 -1.85
N TRP A 614 37.54 1.83 -2.39
CA TRP A 614 36.32 1.64 -1.59
C TRP A 614 36.29 0.26 -0.91
N GLN A 615 36.72 -0.80 -1.61
CA GLN A 615 36.79 -2.17 -1.10
C GLN A 615 37.81 -2.29 0.03
N ASP A 616 39.00 -1.73 -0.11
CA ASP A 616 40.03 -1.75 0.95
C ASP A 616 39.50 -1.09 2.24
N GLN A 617 38.80 0.04 2.11
CA GLN A 617 38.17 0.71 3.23
C GLN A 617 36.99 -0.10 3.83
N PHE A 618 36.19 -0.75 2.99
CA PHE A 618 35.11 -1.65 3.42
C PHE A 618 35.66 -2.83 4.24
N GLU A 619 36.70 -3.49 3.75
CA GLU A 619 37.34 -4.62 4.41
C GLU A 619 38.04 -4.19 5.72
N LYS A 620 38.76 -3.08 5.71
CA LYS A 620 39.38 -2.49 6.91
C LYS A 620 38.33 -2.16 7.99
N LEU A 621 37.24 -1.46 7.64
CA LEU A 621 36.20 -1.10 8.60
C LEU A 621 35.44 -2.31 9.14
N PHE A 622 35.16 -3.33 8.31
CA PHE A 622 34.47 -4.54 8.76
C PHE A 622 35.35 -5.35 9.73
N LYS A 623 36.67 -5.46 9.48
CA LYS A 623 37.63 -6.02 10.45
C LYS A 623 37.69 -5.21 11.75
N MET A 624 37.77 -3.87 11.69
CA MET A 624 37.83 -3.02 12.89
C MET A 624 36.57 -3.12 13.77
N HIS A 625 35.39 -3.33 13.19
CA HIS A 625 34.17 -3.60 13.94
C HIS A 625 34.02 -5.06 14.43
N GLY A 626 35.01 -5.92 14.19
CA GLY A 626 35.06 -7.31 14.67
C GLY A 626 34.55 -8.36 13.68
N GLY A 627 34.28 -8.00 12.43
CA GLY A 627 33.90 -8.94 11.39
C GLY A 627 35.07 -9.73 10.79
N ALA A 628 34.82 -10.95 10.36
CA ALA A 628 35.81 -11.85 9.78
C ALA A 628 35.65 -12.02 8.26
N PHE A 629 36.74 -11.90 7.51
CA PHE A 629 36.86 -12.32 6.10
C PHE A 629 37.86 -13.48 6.01
N ALA A 630 37.69 -14.34 5.00
CA ALA A 630 38.76 -15.20 4.51
C ALA A 630 39.32 -14.72 3.17
N ASN A 631 38.45 -14.31 2.23
CA ASN A 631 38.83 -14.00 0.85
C ASN A 631 38.43 -12.56 0.46
N ARG A 632 39.28 -11.92 -0.35
CA ARG A 632 38.98 -10.65 -1.06
C ARG A 632 37.96 -10.92 -2.17
N ALA A 633 36.93 -10.10 -2.29
CA ALA A 633 35.97 -10.21 -3.40
C ALA A 633 36.58 -9.78 -4.74
N ARG A 634 36.13 -10.43 -5.82
CA ARG A 634 36.37 -9.97 -7.19
C ARG A 634 35.34 -8.90 -7.57
N ALA A 635 35.83 -7.76 -8.07
CA ALA A 635 35.01 -6.74 -8.72
C ALA A 635 34.77 -7.11 -10.19
N ILE A 636 33.51 -7.01 -10.64
CA ILE A 636 33.03 -7.46 -11.95
C ILE A 636 32.18 -6.38 -12.59
N GLU A 637 32.50 -6.05 -13.84
CA GLU A 637 31.76 -5.08 -14.64
C GLU A 637 30.48 -5.68 -15.21
N MET A 638 29.35 -4.99 -15.02
CA MET A 638 28.03 -5.42 -15.47
C MET A 638 27.60 -4.56 -16.67
N ARG A 639 27.91 -5.03 -17.88
CA ARG A 639 27.51 -4.39 -19.16
C ARG A 639 26.14 -4.83 -19.69
N GLU A 640 25.68 -6.01 -19.26
CA GLU A 640 24.45 -6.65 -19.73
C GLU A 640 23.18 -6.09 -19.07
N ASN A 641 22.01 -6.61 -19.47
CA ASN A 641 20.78 -6.40 -18.73
C ASN A 641 20.97 -6.78 -17.25
N ILE A 642 20.44 -5.95 -16.35
CA ILE A 642 20.58 -6.08 -14.89
C ILE A 642 20.14 -7.48 -14.39
N GLY A 643 19.21 -8.15 -15.08
CA GLY A 643 18.84 -9.53 -14.74
C GLY A 643 19.99 -10.53 -14.91
N ASP A 644 20.72 -10.40 -16.00
CA ASP A 644 21.71 -11.35 -16.51
C ASP A 644 23.10 -11.03 -15.96
N GLY A 645 23.46 -9.74 -15.85
CA GLY A 645 24.65 -9.30 -15.12
C GLY A 645 24.67 -9.74 -13.64
N VAL A 646 23.52 -9.83 -12.97
CA VAL A 646 23.43 -10.37 -11.59
C VAL A 646 23.55 -11.90 -11.57
N LYS A 647 23.13 -12.60 -12.63
CA LYS A 647 23.36 -14.04 -12.80
C LYS A 647 24.86 -14.31 -13.01
N ASN A 648 25.49 -13.61 -13.96
CA ASN A 648 26.92 -13.69 -14.25
C ASN A 648 27.76 -13.40 -12.99
N LEU A 649 27.43 -12.33 -12.24
CA LEU A 649 28.04 -12.04 -10.93
C LEU A 649 27.92 -13.21 -9.93
N TYR A 650 26.74 -13.83 -9.81
CA TYR A 650 26.52 -14.98 -8.93
C TYR A 650 27.35 -16.21 -9.37
N ASP A 651 27.28 -16.57 -10.65
CA ASP A 651 27.95 -17.75 -11.21
C ASP A 651 29.48 -17.59 -11.14
N LEU A 652 30.03 -16.43 -11.53
CA LEU A 652 31.46 -16.16 -11.45
C LEU A 652 31.97 -16.11 -10.00
N THR A 653 31.20 -15.56 -9.05
CA THR A 653 31.56 -15.61 -7.62
C THR A 653 31.58 -17.06 -7.10
N ARG A 654 30.58 -17.86 -7.49
CA ARG A 654 30.49 -19.28 -7.13
C ARG A 654 31.67 -20.09 -7.66
N THR A 655 32.04 -19.90 -8.93
CA THR A 655 33.18 -20.58 -9.56
C THR A 655 34.51 -20.13 -8.97
N THR A 656 34.72 -18.81 -8.77
CA THR A 656 35.97 -18.24 -8.23
C THR A 656 36.29 -18.78 -6.83
N HIS A 657 35.30 -18.88 -5.95
CA HIS A 657 35.49 -19.32 -4.56
C HIS A 657 35.10 -20.80 -4.32
N LYS A 658 34.71 -21.54 -5.38
CA LYS A 658 34.19 -22.92 -5.32
C LYS A 658 33.08 -23.15 -4.29
N ALA A 659 32.33 -22.10 -3.93
CA ALA A 659 31.35 -22.10 -2.85
C ALA A 659 30.19 -21.12 -3.13
N ILE A 660 28.99 -21.44 -2.65
CA ILE A 660 27.80 -20.60 -2.85
C ILE A 660 28.04 -19.19 -2.25
N PRO A 661 27.80 -18.10 -3.00
CA PRO A 661 27.98 -16.74 -2.50
C PRO A 661 27.16 -16.44 -1.24
N GLN A 662 27.84 -15.96 -0.20
CA GLN A 662 27.26 -15.51 1.07
C GLN A 662 26.71 -14.08 0.99
N LEU A 663 27.29 -13.25 0.11
CA LEU A 663 26.90 -11.85 -0.09
C LEU A 663 27.20 -11.41 -1.53
N LEU A 664 26.26 -10.69 -2.14
CA LEU A 664 26.51 -9.93 -3.39
C LEU A 664 26.37 -8.43 -3.15
N VAL A 665 27.42 -7.67 -3.42
CA VAL A 665 27.38 -6.21 -3.44
C VAL A 665 27.13 -5.76 -4.88
N VAL A 666 26.22 -4.81 -5.09
CA VAL A 666 25.96 -4.24 -6.43
C VAL A 666 25.97 -2.71 -6.37
N ILE A 667 26.85 -2.09 -7.14
CA ILE A 667 27.02 -0.64 -7.22
C ILE A 667 26.27 -0.12 -8.45
N VAL A 668 25.32 0.79 -8.23
CA VAL A 668 24.48 1.38 -9.29
C VAL A 668 24.72 2.90 -9.42
N PRO A 669 24.76 3.46 -10.63
CA PRO A 669 25.09 4.88 -10.84
C PRO A 669 24.00 5.81 -10.32
N GLU A 670 22.72 5.44 -10.50
CA GLU A 670 21.58 6.28 -10.18
C GLU A 670 20.56 5.57 -9.27
N LYS A 671 19.71 6.38 -8.62
CA LYS A 671 18.61 5.91 -7.76
C LYS A 671 17.40 5.44 -8.60
N HIS A 672 17.64 4.59 -9.60
CA HIS A 672 16.58 4.12 -10.48
C HIS A 672 15.83 2.93 -9.86
N ASN A 673 14.52 3.08 -9.66
CA ASN A 673 13.71 2.09 -8.96
C ASN A 673 13.78 0.71 -9.63
N PHE A 674 13.51 0.63 -10.95
CA PHE A 674 13.50 -0.63 -11.70
C PHE A 674 14.79 -1.45 -11.53
N SER A 675 15.94 -0.79 -11.56
CA SER A 675 17.26 -1.42 -11.39
C SER A 675 17.38 -2.09 -10.01
N TYR A 676 16.99 -1.38 -8.95
CA TYR A 676 16.94 -1.93 -7.60
C TYR A 676 15.95 -3.10 -7.46
N LEU A 677 14.74 -2.99 -8.04
CA LEU A 677 13.74 -4.07 -8.06
C LEU A 677 14.33 -5.34 -8.69
N ARG A 678 15.02 -5.18 -9.82
CA ARG A 678 15.59 -6.27 -10.61
C ARG A 678 16.66 -7.05 -9.85
N ILE A 679 17.63 -6.33 -9.26
CA ILE A 679 18.69 -6.91 -8.43
C ILE A 679 18.07 -7.67 -7.26
N LYS A 680 17.11 -7.06 -6.56
CA LYS A 680 16.44 -7.70 -5.42
C LYS A 680 15.64 -8.94 -5.81
N LYS A 681 14.90 -8.92 -6.91
CA LYS A 681 14.19 -10.12 -7.39
C LYS A 681 15.17 -11.25 -7.77
N SER A 682 16.31 -10.94 -8.40
CA SER A 682 17.33 -11.97 -8.69
C SER A 682 17.95 -12.55 -7.43
N CYS A 683 18.58 -11.72 -6.59
CA CYS A 683 19.27 -12.19 -5.38
C CYS A 683 18.32 -12.86 -4.39
N ASP A 684 17.21 -12.20 -4.04
CA ASP A 684 16.29 -12.70 -3.02
C ASP A 684 15.51 -13.92 -3.56
N CYS A 685 14.82 -13.80 -4.71
CA CYS A 685 13.87 -14.83 -5.15
C CYS A 685 14.48 -15.96 -5.99
N ARG A 686 15.53 -15.71 -6.79
CA ARG A 686 16.12 -16.73 -7.69
C ARG A 686 17.26 -17.47 -7.03
N PHE A 687 18.22 -16.73 -6.46
CA PHE A 687 19.47 -17.31 -5.95
C PHE A 687 19.49 -17.56 -4.45
N GLY A 688 18.61 -16.90 -3.68
CA GLY A 688 18.56 -17.03 -2.22
C GLY A 688 19.76 -16.39 -1.50
N VAL A 689 20.44 -15.43 -2.14
CA VAL A 689 21.67 -14.82 -1.61
C VAL A 689 21.40 -13.41 -1.07
N PRO A 690 21.83 -13.08 0.17
CA PRO A 690 21.78 -11.73 0.68
C PRO A 690 22.51 -10.73 -0.22
N SER A 691 21.88 -9.59 -0.51
CA SER A 691 22.47 -8.56 -1.38
C SER A 691 22.50 -7.16 -0.76
N GLN A 692 23.55 -6.40 -1.07
CA GLN A 692 23.73 -5.02 -0.64
C GLN A 692 23.93 -4.09 -1.86
N VAL A 693 22.92 -3.28 -2.16
CA VAL A 693 22.97 -2.31 -3.27
C VAL A 693 23.49 -0.97 -2.76
N LEU A 694 24.41 -0.34 -3.51
CA LEU A 694 25.07 0.92 -3.18
C LEU A 694 25.02 1.89 -4.36
N GLN A 695 25.13 3.19 -4.10
CA GLN A 695 25.19 4.22 -5.16
C GLN A 695 26.65 4.54 -5.49
N SER A 696 27.02 4.56 -6.78
CA SER A 696 28.38 4.87 -7.26
C SER A 696 28.95 6.12 -6.59
N ARG A 697 28.20 7.24 -6.62
CA ARG A 697 28.57 8.49 -5.95
C ARG A 697 28.96 8.34 -4.48
N ARG A 698 28.31 7.45 -3.72
CA ARG A 698 28.63 7.24 -2.28
C ARG A 698 29.85 6.35 -2.06
N CYS A 699 30.16 5.47 -3.01
CA CYS A 699 31.41 4.72 -3.01
C CYS A 699 32.59 5.65 -3.41
N ILE A 700 32.41 6.52 -4.41
CA ILE A 700 33.39 7.54 -4.83
C ILE A 700 33.68 8.54 -3.69
N GLU A 701 32.64 9.02 -2.99
CA GLU A 701 32.81 9.88 -1.79
C GLU A 701 33.54 9.17 -0.63
N ASN A 702 33.62 7.83 -0.65
CA ASN A 702 34.26 6.90 0.30
C ASN A 702 34.24 7.31 1.79
N ARG A 703 33.12 7.87 2.29
CA ARG A 703 33.06 8.41 3.67
C ARG A 703 33.00 7.28 4.70
N PRO A 704 33.91 7.21 5.69
CA PRO A 704 33.94 6.11 6.67
C PRO A 704 32.61 5.89 7.42
N GLN A 705 31.93 6.98 7.82
CA GLN A 705 30.62 6.89 8.48
C GLN A 705 29.53 6.26 7.59
N TYR A 706 29.55 6.51 6.27
CA TYR A 706 28.62 5.88 5.34
C TYR A 706 28.92 4.38 5.23
N THR A 707 30.20 4.02 5.06
CA THR A 707 30.63 2.62 5.00
C THR A 707 30.26 1.87 6.29
N SER A 708 30.59 2.38 7.48
CA SER A 708 30.16 1.76 8.75
C SER A 708 28.64 1.57 8.86
N ASN A 709 27.84 2.54 8.38
CA ASN A 709 26.38 2.43 8.33
C ASN A 709 25.86 1.42 7.27
N VAL A 710 26.67 1.06 6.27
CA VAL A 710 26.43 -0.08 5.37
C VAL A 710 26.81 -1.38 6.06
N LEU A 711 27.97 -1.43 6.74
CA LEU A 711 28.47 -2.64 7.40
C LEU A 711 27.54 -3.15 8.50
N MET A 712 26.86 -2.29 9.27
CA MET A 712 25.80 -2.74 10.19
C MET A 712 24.73 -3.61 9.49
N LYS A 713 24.34 -3.24 8.27
CA LYS A 713 23.35 -3.98 7.45
C LYS A 713 23.93 -5.22 6.81
N VAL A 714 25.25 -5.28 6.62
CA VAL A 714 25.95 -6.47 6.13
C VAL A 714 26.07 -7.49 7.27
N ASN A 715 26.48 -7.05 8.46
CA ASN A 715 26.56 -7.90 9.66
C ASN A 715 25.20 -8.55 9.99
N ALA A 716 24.11 -7.77 9.99
CA ALA A 716 22.75 -8.28 10.22
C ALA A 716 22.37 -9.41 9.23
N LYS A 717 22.61 -9.21 7.93
CA LYS A 717 22.35 -10.22 6.89
C LYS A 717 23.20 -11.49 6.99
N LEU A 718 24.34 -11.41 7.69
CA LEU A 718 25.25 -12.53 7.95
C LEU A 718 25.00 -13.17 9.34
N GLY A 719 23.85 -12.87 9.97
CA GLY A 719 23.42 -13.43 11.26
C GLY A 719 24.07 -12.80 12.50
N GLY A 720 24.75 -11.67 12.32
CA GLY A 720 25.35 -10.87 13.39
C GLY A 720 24.40 -9.82 13.99
N VAL A 721 24.78 -9.27 15.13
CA VAL A 721 24.04 -8.27 15.90
C VAL A 721 24.95 -7.10 16.24
N THR A 722 24.58 -5.89 15.84
CA THR A 722 25.43 -4.69 16.03
C THR A 722 25.59 -4.32 17.51
N ASN A 723 24.48 -4.20 18.25
CA ASN A 723 24.42 -3.80 19.65
C ASN A 723 23.09 -4.25 20.27
N ARG A 724 22.93 -4.13 21.59
CA ARG A 724 21.64 -4.26 22.28
C ARG A 724 21.43 -3.12 23.28
N ALA A 725 20.18 -2.82 23.61
CA ALA A 725 19.84 -2.03 24.78
C ALA A 725 20.00 -2.86 26.06
N ILE A 726 20.45 -2.22 27.13
CA ILE A 726 20.39 -2.70 28.51
C ILE A 726 19.39 -1.81 29.24
N PRO A 727 18.27 -2.38 29.71
CA PRO A 727 17.30 -1.67 30.52
C PRO A 727 17.90 -1.04 31.78
N ARG A 728 17.36 0.13 32.15
CA ARG A 728 17.65 0.77 33.45
C ARG A 728 16.49 0.62 34.44
N THR A 729 15.33 0.16 33.99
CA THR A 729 14.17 -0.04 34.84
C THR A 729 14.12 -1.51 35.29
N PRO A 730 14.04 -1.81 36.59
CA PRO A 730 13.84 -3.19 37.04
C PRO A 730 12.57 -3.78 36.44
N GLY A 731 12.70 -4.95 35.80
CA GLY A 731 11.56 -5.69 35.22
C GLY A 731 11.17 -5.34 33.77
N SER A 732 11.70 -4.27 33.15
CA SER A 732 11.41 -3.95 31.73
C SER A 732 12.22 -4.78 30.72
N THR A 733 13.10 -5.67 31.19
CA THR A 733 13.71 -6.71 30.34
C THR A 733 12.64 -7.66 29.80
N LEU A 734 12.72 -8.00 28.50
CA LEU A 734 11.89 -9.03 27.88
C LEU A 734 11.88 -10.32 28.74
N ARG A 735 10.68 -10.83 29.07
CA ARG A 735 10.53 -12.01 29.94
C ARG A 735 11.24 -13.24 29.33
N PRO A 736 11.77 -14.19 30.12
CA PRO A 736 12.36 -15.40 29.58
C PRO A 736 11.38 -16.21 28.72
N GLN A 737 11.90 -16.90 27.69
CA GLN A 737 11.12 -17.70 26.74
C GLN A 737 9.98 -16.93 26.06
N SER A 738 10.24 -15.66 25.73
CA SER A 738 9.33 -14.81 24.96
C SER A 738 9.69 -14.79 23.48
N ILE A 739 8.67 -14.65 22.64
CA ILE A 739 8.82 -14.24 21.24
C ILE A 739 8.11 -12.90 21.02
N ILE A 740 8.75 -12.01 20.27
CA ILE A 740 8.16 -10.76 19.80
C ILE A 740 7.74 -10.94 18.34
N ILE A 741 6.47 -10.72 18.06
CA ILE A 741 5.88 -10.74 16.73
C ILE A 741 5.57 -9.29 16.33
N GLY A 742 5.99 -8.87 15.14
CA GLY A 742 5.60 -7.57 14.55
C GLY A 742 4.80 -7.79 13.27
N ALA A 743 3.72 -7.03 13.07
CA ALA A 743 2.86 -7.14 11.90
C ALA A 743 2.46 -5.78 11.29
N ASP A 744 2.36 -5.78 9.96
CA ASP A 744 1.95 -4.65 9.11
C ASP A 744 1.09 -5.19 7.96
N VAL A 745 0.09 -4.40 7.54
CA VAL A 745 -0.62 -4.60 6.28
C VAL A 745 -0.48 -3.34 5.43
N THR A 746 0.25 -3.44 4.32
CA THR A 746 0.33 -2.32 3.38
C THR A 746 -0.64 -2.53 2.20
N HIS A 747 -1.67 -1.69 2.10
CA HIS A 747 -2.59 -1.68 0.95
C HIS A 747 -1.99 -1.14 -0.35
N ALA A 748 -2.58 -1.55 -1.48
CA ALA A 748 -2.39 -0.91 -2.77
C ALA A 748 -2.77 0.58 -2.76
N LYS A 749 -2.29 1.33 -3.76
CA LYS A 749 -2.76 2.72 -3.95
C LYS A 749 -4.20 2.70 -4.47
N ARG A 750 -4.98 3.72 -4.12
CA ARG A 750 -6.30 3.95 -4.74
C ARG A 750 -6.15 4.02 -6.26
N GLY A 751 -6.98 3.26 -6.98
CA GLY A 751 -6.88 3.08 -8.44
C GLY A 751 -5.84 2.06 -8.91
N VAL A 752 -5.20 1.30 -8.02
CA VAL A 752 -4.41 0.13 -8.40
C VAL A 752 -5.08 -1.12 -7.83
N ASP A 753 -5.51 -1.99 -8.73
CA ASP A 753 -6.07 -3.29 -8.38
C ASP A 753 -4.93 -4.31 -8.13
N THR A 754 -4.40 -4.24 -6.92
CA THR A 754 -3.50 -5.24 -6.34
C THR A 754 -3.97 -5.55 -4.91
N PRO A 755 -3.85 -6.80 -4.44
CA PRO A 755 -4.26 -7.18 -3.09
C PRO A 755 -3.43 -6.42 -2.05
N SER A 756 -3.97 -6.26 -0.85
CA SER A 756 -3.16 -5.83 0.30
C SER A 756 -2.06 -6.86 0.57
N LEU A 757 -0.92 -6.43 1.11
CA LEU A 757 0.15 -7.35 1.51
C LEU A 757 0.27 -7.33 3.03
N ALA A 758 0.13 -8.50 3.64
CA ALA A 758 0.38 -8.72 5.06
C ALA A 758 1.80 -9.24 5.26
N ALA A 759 2.50 -8.70 6.25
CA ALA A 759 3.79 -9.21 6.69
C ALA A 759 3.80 -9.46 8.19
N MET A 760 4.49 -10.52 8.60
CA MET A 760 4.79 -10.80 10.00
C MET A 760 6.29 -11.08 10.14
N CYS A 761 6.90 -10.50 11.16
CA CYS A 761 8.26 -10.82 11.61
C CYS A 761 8.20 -11.43 13.01
N VAL A 762 9.18 -12.25 13.36
CA VAL A 762 9.37 -12.75 14.73
C VAL A 762 10.82 -12.55 15.18
N SER A 763 11.02 -12.30 16.47
CA SER A 763 12.34 -12.17 17.08
C SER A 763 13.13 -13.47 16.99
N ASN A 764 14.36 -13.41 16.48
CA ASN A 764 15.27 -14.53 16.27
C ASN A 764 16.40 -14.59 17.33
N ASP A 765 16.20 -13.98 18.50
CA ASP A 765 17.05 -14.19 19.65
C ASP A 765 16.27 -13.93 20.95
N PRO A 766 16.77 -14.42 22.12
CA PRO A 766 16.08 -14.27 23.39
C PRO A 766 16.02 -12.83 23.93
N GLN A 767 16.64 -11.86 23.25
CA GLN A 767 16.75 -10.45 23.64
C GLN A 767 16.00 -9.52 22.66
N GLY A 768 15.35 -10.07 21.63
CA GLY A 768 14.48 -9.33 20.71
C GLY A 768 15.19 -8.37 19.75
N VAL A 769 16.45 -8.63 19.39
CA VAL A 769 17.29 -7.69 18.59
C VAL A 769 17.26 -8.00 17.09
N SER A 770 17.36 -9.27 16.73
CA SER A 770 17.36 -9.83 15.39
C SER A 770 15.96 -10.37 15.05
N TYR A 771 15.59 -10.34 13.77
CA TYR A 771 14.26 -10.73 13.32
C TYR A 771 14.33 -11.55 12.03
N MET A 772 13.52 -12.59 11.96
CA MET A 772 13.16 -13.30 10.74
C MET A 772 11.74 -12.90 10.33
N GLY A 773 11.33 -13.13 9.08
CA GLY A 773 9.94 -12.86 8.71
C GLY A 773 9.52 -13.29 7.32
N GLY A 774 8.22 -13.11 7.05
CA GLY A 774 7.58 -13.47 5.79
C GLY A 774 6.36 -12.60 5.50
N CYS A 775 5.82 -12.77 4.30
CA CYS A 775 4.70 -11.99 3.79
C CYS A 775 3.84 -12.80 2.84
N GLN A 776 2.57 -12.44 2.75
CA GLN A 776 1.61 -12.97 1.79
C GLN A 776 0.64 -11.88 1.31
N THR A 777 -0.03 -12.15 0.19
CA THR A 777 -1.18 -11.36 -0.26
C THR A 777 -2.38 -11.60 0.66
N ASN A 778 -2.98 -10.53 1.19
CA ASN A 778 -4.08 -10.59 2.16
C ASN A 778 -5.47 -10.83 1.52
N GLY A 779 -5.51 -11.64 0.46
CA GLY A 779 -6.71 -11.93 -0.33
C GLY A 779 -7.20 -10.74 -1.15
N GLU A 780 -7.81 -9.77 -0.48
CA GLU A 780 -8.63 -8.73 -1.09
C GLU A 780 -7.99 -7.33 -1.05
N TRP A 781 -8.60 -6.41 -1.81
CA TRP A 781 -8.26 -4.99 -1.81
C TRP A 781 -8.73 -4.32 -0.51
N GLN A 782 -7.85 -3.50 0.10
CA GLN A 782 -8.10 -2.78 1.37
C GLN A 782 -8.50 -3.65 2.60
N LYS A 783 -8.31 -4.98 2.54
CA LYS A 783 -8.45 -5.86 3.70
C LYS A 783 -7.31 -5.64 4.70
N GLU A 784 -7.60 -4.92 5.78
CA GLU A 784 -6.64 -4.60 6.85
C GLU A 784 -6.40 -5.80 7.78
N ILE A 785 -7.43 -6.54 8.18
CA ILE A 785 -7.30 -7.69 9.09
C ILE A 785 -6.56 -8.86 8.40
N ILE A 786 -5.51 -9.39 9.02
CA ILE A 786 -4.73 -10.51 8.48
C ILE A 786 -5.54 -11.81 8.57
N THR A 787 -5.70 -12.51 7.46
CA THR A 787 -6.50 -13.76 7.44
C THR A 787 -5.82 -14.90 8.21
N ARG A 788 -6.62 -15.79 8.82
CA ARG A 788 -6.16 -16.99 9.53
C ARG A 788 -5.22 -17.85 8.67
N GLN A 789 -5.52 -17.99 7.37
CA GLN A 789 -4.70 -18.71 6.40
C GLN A 789 -3.32 -18.06 6.21
N ASN A 790 -3.25 -16.72 6.19
CA ASN A 790 -1.98 -16.00 6.07
C ASN A 790 -1.18 -16.00 7.38
N ILE A 791 -1.84 -15.88 8.54
CA ILE A 791 -1.19 -16.07 9.84
C ILE A 791 -0.58 -17.46 9.90
N HIS A 792 -1.33 -18.52 9.61
CA HIS A 792 -0.81 -19.88 9.55
C HIS A 792 0.34 -20.02 8.52
N GLY A 793 0.15 -19.53 7.29
CA GLY A 793 1.15 -19.65 6.21
C GLY A 793 2.46 -18.88 6.44
N ILE A 794 2.42 -17.76 7.18
CA ILE A 794 3.61 -16.96 7.51
C ILE A 794 4.21 -17.41 8.85
N LEU A 795 3.39 -17.50 9.90
CA LEU A 795 3.87 -17.66 11.28
C LEU A 795 4.30 -19.10 11.60
N ARG A 796 3.63 -20.12 11.05
CA ARG A 796 3.94 -21.54 11.34
C ARG A 796 5.41 -21.90 11.05
N PRO A 797 5.98 -21.64 9.85
CA PRO A 797 7.39 -21.96 9.61
C PRO A 797 8.33 -21.16 10.53
N LEU A 798 8.00 -19.91 10.84
CA LEU A 798 8.83 -19.06 11.72
C LEU A 798 8.81 -19.55 13.18
N LEU A 799 7.67 -20.03 13.68
CA LEU A 799 7.59 -20.63 15.02
C LEU A 799 8.27 -22.00 15.11
N LEU A 800 8.21 -22.81 14.05
CA LEU A 800 8.96 -24.08 14.00
C LEU A 800 10.47 -23.84 14.04
N GLU A 801 10.97 -22.87 13.25
CA GLU A 801 12.38 -22.45 13.27
C GLU A 801 12.78 -21.89 14.65
N TRP A 802 11.94 -21.04 15.26
CA TRP A 802 12.18 -20.50 16.60
C TRP A 802 12.24 -21.61 17.67
N ASN A 803 11.31 -22.56 17.64
CA ASN A 803 11.29 -23.70 18.57
C ASN A 803 12.58 -24.54 18.42
N ALA A 804 13.02 -24.79 17.18
CA ALA A 804 14.23 -25.58 16.91
C ALA A 804 15.54 -24.87 17.32
N THR A 805 15.62 -23.54 17.19
CA THR A 805 16.85 -22.76 17.38
C THR A 805 16.98 -22.11 18.76
N LEU A 806 15.87 -21.74 19.40
CA LEU A 806 15.83 -20.96 20.64
C LEU A 806 14.99 -21.61 21.74
N GLY A 807 14.10 -22.54 21.39
CA GLY A 807 13.35 -23.34 22.34
C GLY A 807 14.26 -24.25 23.16
N LYS A 808 14.32 -24.07 24.48
CA LYS A 808 15.09 -24.95 25.39
C LYS A 808 14.57 -26.39 25.28
N GLY A 809 15.27 -27.24 24.52
CA GLY A 809 14.82 -28.60 24.18
C GLY A 809 13.63 -28.64 23.21
N GLY A 810 13.61 -27.77 22.19
CA GLY A 810 12.52 -27.70 21.21
C GLY A 810 11.23 -27.05 21.73
N LYS A 811 11.25 -26.52 22.95
CA LYS A 811 10.04 -26.05 23.64
C LYS A 811 9.53 -24.70 23.09
N PRO A 812 8.20 -24.51 23.04
CA PRO A 812 7.52 -23.30 22.58
C PRO A 812 7.84 -22.05 23.40
N PRO A 813 7.53 -20.84 22.87
CA PRO A 813 7.50 -19.64 23.68
C PRO A 813 6.42 -19.75 24.76
N LYS A 814 6.76 -19.33 25.99
CA LYS A 814 5.79 -19.15 27.10
C LYS A 814 5.00 -17.85 26.97
N HIS A 815 5.59 -16.87 26.28
CA HIS A 815 5.08 -15.51 26.18
C HIS A 815 5.11 -15.05 24.72
N ILE A 816 4.01 -14.46 24.23
CA ILE A 816 3.94 -13.84 22.90
C ILE A 816 3.64 -12.35 23.07
N TYR A 817 4.52 -11.50 22.56
CA TYR A 817 4.28 -10.06 22.42
C TYR A 817 3.90 -9.77 20.98
N TYR A 818 2.68 -9.32 20.73
CA TYR A 818 2.19 -9.02 19.37
C TYR A 818 2.04 -7.52 19.15
N PHE A 819 2.89 -6.97 18.28
CA PHE A 819 2.90 -5.56 17.90
C PHE A 819 2.29 -5.36 16.51
N ARG A 820 1.19 -4.61 16.42
CA ARG A 820 0.42 -4.40 15.19
C ARG A 820 0.42 -2.91 14.78
N ASP A 821 0.93 -2.58 13.59
CA ASP A 821 0.83 -1.20 13.07
C ASP A 821 -0.58 -0.89 12.53
N GLY A 822 -0.88 0.40 12.33
CA GLY A 822 -1.71 0.86 11.22
C GLY A 822 -3.24 0.79 11.39
N VAL A 823 -3.72 -0.01 12.34
CA VAL A 823 -5.14 -0.26 12.60
C VAL A 823 -5.84 0.87 13.36
N SER A 824 -7.15 0.99 13.15
CA SER A 824 -8.06 1.93 13.81
C SER A 824 -8.72 1.34 15.05
N GLU A 825 -9.25 2.19 15.93
CA GLU A 825 -9.96 1.78 17.16
C GLU A 825 -11.18 0.87 16.85
N SER A 826 -11.86 1.09 15.72
CA SER A 826 -12.94 0.23 15.22
C SER A 826 -12.50 -1.19 14.81
N GLU A 827 -11.22 -1.40 14.52
CA GLU A 827 -10.66 -2.70 14.09
C GLU A 827 -10.10 -3.50 15.28
N PHE A 828 -10.05 -2.94 16.49
CA PHE A 828 -9.52 -3.65 17.66
C PHE A 828 -10.27 -4.96 17.96
N ASN A 829 -11.61 -4.93 17.90
CA ASN A 829 -12.42 -6.12 18.10
C ASN A 829 -12.14 -7.19 17.03
N GLU A 830 -11.90 -6.80 15.78
CA GLU A 830 -11.57 -7.74 14.71
C GLU A 830 -10.23 -8.43 14.94
N ILE A 831 -9.21 -7.72 15.43
CA ILE A 831 -7.91 -8.30 15.82
C ILE A 831 -8.09 -9.32 16.95
N LEU A 832 -8.88 -8.98 17.97
CA LEU A 832 -9.16 -9.86 19.12
C LEU A 832 -9.90 -11.14 18.74
N HIS A 833 -10.82 -11.08 17.77
CA HIS A 833 -11.64 -12.23 17.37
C HIS A 833 -11.06 -13.03 16.19
N LYS A 834 -10.16 -12.45 15.37
CA LYS A 834 -9.63 -13.10 14.16
C LYS A 834 -8.11 -13.32 14.20
N GLU A 835 -7.31 -12.30 14.54
CA GLU A 835 -5.84 -12.42 14.52
C GLU A 835 -5.31 -13.15 15.76
N VAL A 836 -5.77 -12.76 16.97
CA VAL A 836 -5.30 -13.35 18.23
C VAL A 836 -5.58 -14.86 18.34
N PRO A 837 -6.80 -15.37 18.04
CA PRO A 837 -7.06 -16.81 18.09
C PRO A 837 -6.26 -17.60 17.05
N ALA A 838 -6.05 -17.03 15.86
CA ALA A 838 -5.23 -17.64 14.82
C ALA A 838 -3.75 -17.75 15.24
N ILE A 839 -3.18 -16.71 15.88
CA ILE A 839 -1.81 -16.76 16.41
C ILE A 839 -1.69 -17.84 17.51
N LYS A 840 -2.63 -17.89 18.46
CA LYS A 840 -2.65 -18.89 19.53
C LYS A 840 -2.82 -20.32 18.99
N GLN A 841 -3.63 -20.52 17.95
CA GLN A 841 -3.80 -21.81 17.28
C GLN A 841 -2.50 -22.27 16.62
N VAL A 842 -1.83 -21.40 15.86
CA VAL A 842 -0.55 -21.77 15.21
C VAL A 842 0.51 -22.12 16.25
N ALA A 843 0.53 -21.44 17.40
CA ALA A 843 1.35 -21.83 18.54
C ALA A 843 0.94 -23.21 19.11
N ALA A 844 -0.35 -23.49 19.26
CA ALA A 844 -0.90 -24.79 19.68
C ALA A 844 -0.41 -25.94 18.78
N GLU A 845 -0.59 -25.79 17.48
CA GLU A 845 -0.16 -26.74 16.44
C GLU A 845 1.35 -26.97 16.46
N CYS A 846 2.17 -25.93 16.65
CA CYS A 846 3.63 -26.06 16.70
C CYS A 846 4.14 -26.85 17.92
N MET A 847 3.30 -27.10 18.94
CA MET A 847 3.62 -28.01 20.06
C MET A 847 2.91 -29.36 19.97
N LYS A 848 2.02 -29.56 18.99
CA LYS A 848 1.11 -30.72 18.91
C LYS A 848 0.16 -30.84 20.12
N VAL A 849 -0.37 -29.72 20.60
CA VAL A 849 -1.41 -29.69 21.66
C VAL A 849 -2.68 -28.99 21.17
N SER A 850 -3.82 -29.24 21.81
CA SER A 850 -5.10 -28.62 21.47
C SER A 850 -5.14 -27.11 21.74
N THR A 851 -4.52 -26.65 22.82
CA THR A 851 -4.53 -25.24 23.26
C THR A 851 -3.14 -24.81 23.74
N TRP A 852 -2.65 -23.64 23.30
CA TRP A 852 -1.39 -23.09 23.81
C TRP A 852 -1.53 -22.58 25.25
N PRO A 853 -0.73 -23.09 26.22
CA PRO A 853 -0.83 -22.72 27.63
C PRO A 853 -0.04 -21.44 27.99
N GLY A 854 0.57 -20.78 27.01
CA GLY A 854 1.29 -19.53 27.22
C GLY A 854 0.40 -18.29 27.27
N LYS A 855 1.03 -17.14 27.53
CA LYS A 855 0.35 -15.86 27.77
C LYS A 855 0.70 -14.84 26.69
N MET A 856 -0.30 -14.11 26.19
CA MET A 856 -0.15 -13.12 25.13
C MET A 856 -0.34 -11.69 25.62
N THR A 857 0.49 -10.78 25.15
CA THR A 857 0.29 -9.32 25.26
C THR A 857 0.16 -8.74 23.85
N VAL A 858 -0.91 -7.99 23.59
CA VAL A 858 -1.25 -7.44 22.27
C VAL A 858 -1.20 -5.92 22.36
N VAL A 859 -0.35 -5.31 21.53
CA VAL A 859 -0.15 -3.85 21.50
C VAL A 859 -0.31 -3.35 20.07
N VAL A 860 -1.31 -2.51 19.85
CA VAL A 860 -1.44 -1.71 18.63
C VAL A 860 -0.52 -0.50 18.73
N ALA A 861 0.12 -0.14 17.63
CA ALA A 861 0.90 1.07 17.50
C ALA A 861 0.41 1.90 16.31
N ASN A 862 -0.02 3.13 16.56
CA ASN A 862 -0.50 4.04 15.53
C ASN A 862 0.39 5.29 15.47
N LYS A 863 1.06 5.50 14.33
CA LYS A 863 1.91 6.67 14.05
C LYS A 863 1.17 7.80 13.30
N ARG A 864 -0.06 7.56 12.83
CA ARG A 864 -0.80 8.43 11.90
C ARG A 864 -1.93 9.18 12.59
N HIS A 865 -1.63 9.86 13.70
CA HIS A 865 -2.56 10.71 14.44
C HIS A 865 -2.10 12.18 14.50
N HIS A 866 -2.97 13.04 15.04
CA HIS A 866 -2.77 14.50 15.11
C HIS A 866 -2.31 15.03 16.47
N LEU A 867 -2.34 14.23 17.55
CA LEU A 867 -1.80 14.62 18.86
C LEU A 867 -0.30 14.93 18.81
N ARG A 868 0.11 16.06 19.42
CA ARG A 868 1.48 16.56 19.59
C ARG A 868 1.60 17.20 20.99
N GLY A 869 2.62 16.80 21.73
CA GLY A 869 3.14 17.53 22.88
C GLY A 869 4.26 18.49 22.48
N PHE A 870 4.31 19.62 23.17
CA PHE A 870 5.25 20.72 23.00
C PHE A 870 5.90 21.03 24.37
N PRO A 871 7.22 20.81 24.52
CA PRO A 871 8.00 21.31 25.64
C PRO A 871 7.89 22.84 25.73
N LYS A 872 7.98 23.38 26.94
CA LYS A 872 8.08 24.84 27.12
C LYS A 872 9.34 25.35 26.41
N THR A 873 9.23 26.48 25.70
CA THR A 873 10.37 27.07 24.98
C THR A 873 11.54 27.33 25.94
N GLY A 874 12.71 26.79 25.61
CA GLY A 874 13.93 26.89 26.42
C GLY A 874 14.10 25.81 27.50
N ASP A 875 13.10 24.95 27.74
CA ASP A 875 13.21 23.87 28.71
C ASP A 875 14.13 22.74 28.20
N LYS A 876 15.37 22.75 28.68
CA LYS A 876 16.39 21.73 28.37
C LYS A 876 16.15 20.37 29.05
N MET A 877 15.19 20.28 29.98
CA MET A 877 14.88 19.05 30.72
C MET A 877 13.91 18.15 29.96
N CYS A 878 13.06 18.69 29.09
CA CYS A 878 12.14 17.91 28.23
C CYS A 878 12.21 18.29 26.73
N GLY A 879 12.91 19.36 26.36
CA GLY A 879 13.12 19.83 24.99
C GLY A 879 14.54 19.67 24.45
N ASP A 880 14.67 19.29 23.18
CA ASP A 880 15.93 19.33 22.43
C ASP A 880 16.29 20.75 21.99
N ALA A 881 17.50 20.94 21.43
CA ALA A 881 17.98 22.23 20.92
C ALA A 881 17.16 22.82 19.75
N ARG A 882 16.09 22.15 19.31
CA ARG A 882 15.16 22.57 18.25
C ARG A 882 13.73 22.74 18.78
N GLY A 883 13.51 22.55 20.08
CA GLY A 883 12.22 22.62 20.76
C GLY A 883 11.35 21.36 20.66
N ASN A 884 11.89 20.22 20.21
CA ASN A 884 11.16 18.95 20.18
C ASN A 884 11.23 18.24 21.53
N PRO A 885 10.21 17.46 21.90
CA PRO A 885 10.33 16.43 22.93
C PRO A 885 11.62 15.61 22.83
N LEU A 886 12.29 15.43 23.96
CA LEU A 886 13.40 14.49 24.09
C LEU A 886 12.91 13.04 23.91
N PRO A 887 13.76 12.14 23.36
CA PRO A 887 13.57 10.69 23.45
C PRO A 887 13.24 10.26 24.88
N GLY A 888 12.20 9.43 25.01
CA GLY A 888 11.71 8.94 26.29
C GLY A 888 10.59 9.78 26.88
N LEU A 889 10.14 10.87 26.23
CA LEU A 889 8.93 11.57 26.69
C LEU A 889 7.70 10.67 26.49
N LEU A 890 7.10 10.27 27.61
CA LEU A 890 5.90 9.47 27.75
C LEU A 890 4.75 10.37 28.23
N ILE A 891 3.60 10.28 27.57
CA ILE A 891 2.34 10.90 28.01
C ILE A 891 1.30 9.78 28.12
N ASP A 892 0.98 9.40 29.36
CA ASP A 892 0.00 8.35 29.70
C ASP A 892 -1.27 8.92 30.35
N ARG A 893 -1.40 10.25 30.44
CA ARG A 893 -2.47 11.01 31.14
C ARG A 893 -3.12 12.04 30.22
N ASP A 894 -4.25 12.59 30.68
CA ASP A 894 -5.00 13.78 30.20
C ASP A 894 -5.54 13.78 28.75
N VAL A 895 -4.81 13.19 27.81
CA VAL A 895 -5.10 13.14 26.36
C VAL A 895 -5.16 11.71 25.80
N THR A 896 -4.99 10.72 26.66
CA THR A 896 -5.18 9.28 26.40
C THR A 896 -6.64 8.88 26.58
N GLY A 897 -7.01 7.65 26.22
CA GLY A 897 -8.37 7.13 26.39
C GLY A 897 -8.80 7.03 27.86
N PRO A 898 -10.12 7.12 28.16
CA PRO A 898 -10.64 7.12 29.53
C PRO A 898 -10.47 5.79 30.26
N HIS A 899 -10.66 4.66 29.56
CA HIS A 899 -10.73 3.32 30.18
C HIS A 899 -9.63 2.36 29.73
N GLY A 900 -9.23 2.47 28.46
CA GLY A 900 -8.20 1.61 27.87
C GLY A 900 -6.80 1.96 28.37
N TRP A 901 -5.90 0.98 28.30
CA TRP A 901 -4.48 1.21 28.53
C TRP A 901 -3.79 1.67 27.23
N ASP A 902 -3.68 2.99 27.08
CA ASP A 902 -3.00 3.64 25.95
C ASP A 902 -2.07 4.77 26.40
N PHE A 903 -1.05 5.06 25.59
CA PHE A 903 -0.03 6.08 25.88
C PHE A 903 0.62 6.62 24.60
N LEU A 904 1.11 7.85 24.65
CA LEU A 904 1.92 8.46 23.60
C LEU A 904 3.39 8.39 23.99
N LEU A 905 4.24 7.79 23.14
CA LEU A 905 5.68 7.69 23.38
C LEU A 905 6.49 8.40 22.28
N TYR A 906 7.33 9.34 22.68
CA TYR A 906 8.36 9.96 21.86
C TYR A 906 9.67 9.17 21.98
N SER A 907 9.82 8.10 21.21
CA SER A 907 11.04 7.27 21.28
C SER A 907 12.25 7.86 20.54
N HIS A 908 12.14 8.98 19.82
CA HIS A 908 13.19 9.45 18.91
C HIS A 908 13.27 10.98 18.74
N THR A 909 14.49 11.47 18.50
CA THR A 909 14.79 12.88 18.17
C THR A 909 14.50 13.17 16.69
N ALA A 910 13.64 14.14 16.38
CA ALA A 910 13.32 14.49 15.01
C ALA A 910 14.49 15.15 14.25
N LEU A 911 14.83 14.58 13.09
CA LEU A 911 15.86 15.14 12.20
C LEU A 911 15.43 16.45 11.51
N GLN A 912 14.12 16.68 11.35
CA GLN A 912 13.56 17.89 10.76
C GLN A 912 12.11 18.07 11.24
N GLY A 913 11.66 19.32 11.35
CA GLY A 913 10.29 19.67 11.74
C GLY A 913 9.92 19.30 13.18
N THR A 914 8.63 19.05 13.38
CA THR A 914 8.04 18.64 14.66
C THR A 914 7.94 17.11 14.70
N SER A 915 8.48 16.51 15.76
CA SER A 915 8.40 15.10 16.07
C SER A 915 6.94 14.66 16.26
N ARG A 916 6.69 13.38 16.00
CA ARG A 916 5.40 12.74 16.25
C ARG A 916 5.65 11.59 17.23
N PRO A 917 4.89 11.49 18.33
CA PRO A 917 4.92 10.29 19.13
C PRO A 917 4.25 9.14 18.35
N VAL A 918 4.35 7.94 18.89
CA VAL A 918 3.45 6.85 18.52
C VAL A 918 2.45 6.66 19.63
N HIS A 919 1.19 6.53 19.25
CA HIS A 919 0.10 6.16 20.13
C HIS A 919 0.07 4.63 20.22
N TYR A 920 0.43 4.10 21.38
CA TYR A 920 0.35 2.68 21.68
C TYR A 920 -0.92 2.40 22.47
N THR A 921 -1.63 1.33 22.11
CA THR A 921 -2.82 0.85 22.81
C THR A 921 -2.67 -0.64 23.10
N VAL A 922 -2.68 -1.00 24.38
CA VAL A 922 -2.67 -2.40 24.83
C VAL A 922 -4.09 -2.95 24.71
N LEU A 923 -4.30 -3.97 23.87
CA LEU A 923 -5.60 -4.61 23.70
C LEU A 923 -5.78 -5.79 24.67
N VAL A 924 -4.71 -6.53 24.94
CA VAL A 924 -4.69 -7.70 25.83
C VAL A 924 -3.36 -7.71 26.59
N ASP A 925 -3.39 -8.09 27.87
CA ASP A 925 -2.18 -8.40 28.63
C ASP A 925 -2.41 -9.57 29.60
N GLU A 926 -2.19 -10.80 29.11
CA GLU A 926 -2.27 -12.03 29.91
C GLU A 926 -1.00 -12.27 30.74
N ILE A 927 0.10 -11.60 30.37
CA ILE A 927 1.40 -11.71 31.04
C ILE A 927 1.32 -11.03 32.42
N GLY A 928 0.60 -9.91 32.53
CA GLY A 928 0.35 -9.21 33.80
C GLY A 928 1.44 -8.18 34.13
N HIS A 929 1.78 -7.34 33.16
CA HIS A 929 2.78 -6.29 33.29
C HIS A 929 2.33 -5.14 34.19
N LYS A 930 3.29 -4.50 34.84
CA LYS A 930 3.12 -3.11 35.33
C LYS A 930 3.34 -2.11 34.18
N PRO A 931 2.76 -0.90 34.23
CA PRO A 931 2.99 0.14 33.22
C PRO A 931 4.49 0.40 32.96
N GLU A 932 5.27 0.61 34.03
CA GLU A 932 6.72 0.80 33.93
C GLU A 932 7.52 -0.40 33.38
N GLU A 933 6.96 -1.62 33.33
CA GLU A 933 7.64 -2.75 32.70
C GLU A 933 7.43 -2.72 31.18
N LEU A 934 6.17 -2.65 30.72
CA LEU A 934 5.83 -2.78 29.30
C LEU A 934 6.20 -1.53 28.49
N GLU A 935 5.92 -0.35 29.02
CA GLU A 935 6.13 0.92 28.31
C GLU A 935 7.63 1.23 28.15
N ASN A 936 8.41 0.92 29.20
CA ASN A 936 9.85 1.10 29.17
C ASN A 936 10.50 0.04 28.28
N MET A 937 10.03 -1.22 28.28
CA MET A 937 10.50 -2.24 27.32
C MET A 937 10.33 -1.75 25.87
N ILE A 938 9.15 -1.22 25.53
CA ILE A 938 8.86 -0.66 24.19
C ILE A 938 9.80 0.50 23.84
N TYR A 939 10.11 1.37 24.81
CA TYR A 939 11.06 2.46 24.62
C TYR A 939 12.50 1.97 24.44
N GLU A 940 12.95 1.04 25.28
CA GLU A 940 14.31 0.48 25.29
C GLU A 940 14.57 -0.30 23.99
N HIS A 941 13.59 -1.06 23.52
CA HIS A 941 13.67 -1.76 22.23
C HIS A 941 13.82 -0.81 21.04
N CYS A 942 13.31 0.43 21.09
CA CYS A 942 13.53 1.41 20.01
C CYS A 942 15.02 1.72 19.76
N TYR A 943 15.93 1.41 20.69
CA TYR A 943 17.39 1.55 20.51
C TYR A 943 18.03 0.35 19.77
N GLN A 944 17.35 -0.79 19.65
CA GLN A 944 17.90 -2.04 19.11
C GLN A 944 17.75 -2.21 17.59
N TYR A 945 17.24 -1.19 16.87
CA TYR A 945 17.05 -1.29 15.42
C TYR A 945 18.38 -1.28 14.65
N VAL A 946 18.78 -2.45 14.13
CA VAL A 946 20.12 -2.76 13.57
C VAL A 946 20.61 -1.87 12.41
N ARG A 947 19.75 -1.00 11.87
CA ARG A 947 20.06 -0.16 10.68
C ARG A 947 20.36 1.30 10.99
N SER A 948 20.33 1.73 12.26
CA SER A 948 20.59 3.11 12.69
C SER A 948 21.46 3.16 13.95
N THR A 949 22.10 4.32 14.19
CA THR A 949 22.77 4.64 15.46
C THR A 949 22.01 5.72 16.25
N THR A 950 20.69 5.65 16.15
CA THR A 950 19.70 6.52 16.81
C THR A 950 18.48 5.65 17.09
N PRO A 951 17.69 5.91 18.15
CA PRO A 951 16.46 5.18 18.36
C PRO A 951 15.47 5.47 17.24
N VAL A 952 14.60 4.50 16.97
CA VAL A 952 13.53 4.60 15.97
C VAL A 952 12.21 5.02 16.58
N SER A 953 11.34 5.62 15.77
CA SER A 953 10.08 6.23 16.23
C SER A 953 8.99 5.24 16.69
N ILE A 954 9.12 3.97 16.35
CA ILE A 954 8.13 2.90 16.59
C ILE A 954 8.90 1.61 16.85
N HIS A 955 8.29 0.67 17.57
CA HIS A 955 8.92 -0.60 17.95
C HIS A 955 9.60 -1.30 16.75
N PRO A 956 10.85 -1.82 16.89
CA PRO A 956 11.60 -2.36 15.76
C PRO A 956 10.89 -3.47 14.99
N SER A 957 10.15 -4.37 15.67
CA SER A 957 9.41 -5.45 15.02
C SER A 957 8.45 -4.93 13.93
N ILE A 958 7.68 -3.88 14.22
CA ILE A 958 6.83 -3.18 13.24
C ILE A 958 7.67 -2.54 12.13
N TYR A 959 8.83 -1.95 12.46
CA TYR A 959 9.74 -1.43 11.45
C TYR A 959 10.24 -2.53 10.50
N TYR A 960 10.51 -3.74 10.99
CA TYR A 960 10.87 -4.89 10.16
C TYR A 960 9.68 -5.41 9.33
N ALA A 961 8.46 -5.46 9.89
CA ALA A 961 7.26 -5.81 9.13
C ALA A 961 7.04 -4.89 7.91
N HIS A 962 7.12 -3.56 8.11
CA HIS A 962 7.09 -2.58 7.02
C HIS A 962 8.19 -2.82 5.96
N LEU A 963 9.38 -3.25 6.37
CA LEU A 963 10.49 -3.53 5.45
C LEU A 963 10.30 -4.82 4.66
N ILE A 964 9.69 -5.85 5.27
CA ILE A 964 9.22 -7.05 4.58
C ILE A 964 8.20 -6.64 3.52
N THR A 965 7.13 -5.92 3.89
CA THR A 965 6.06 -5.55 2.94
C THR A 965 6.59 -4.68 1.80
N ALA A 966 7.46 -3.72 2.12
CA ALA A 966 8.12 -2.89 1.12
C ALA A 966 8.97 -3.73 0.14
N ARG A 967 9.67 -4.76 0.63
CA ARG A 967 10.44 -5.69 -0.22
C ARG A 967 9.54 -6.62 -1.04
N ALA A 968 8.48 -7.15 -0.44
CA ALA A 968 7.55 -8.11 -1.06
C ALA A 968 6.93 -7.56 -2.35
N ARG A 969 6.58 -6.26 -2.36
CA ARG A 969 6.10 -5.51 -3.55
C ARG A 969 7.07 -5.52 -4.73
N HIS A 970 8.32 -5.89 -4.51
CA HIS A 970 9.38 -5.94 -5.51
C HIS A 970 9.62 -7.37 -6.03
N HIS A 971 9.03 -8.37 -5.38
CA HIS A 971 9.18 -9.79 -5.70
C HIS A 971 8.08 -10.32 -6.65
N GLU A 972 7.02 -9.55 -6.89
CA GLU A 972 5.91 -9.91 -7.79
C GLU A 972 6.39 -10.52 -9.12
N ASN A 973 5.71 -11.56 -9.59
CA ASN A 973 6.16 -12.29 -10.78
C ASN A 973 5.83 -11.59 -12.11
N VAL A 974 6.43 -10.42 -12.32
CA VAL A 974 6.28 -9.60 -13.52
C VAL A 974 7.32 -9.97 -14.59
N PRO A 975 6.90 -10.20 -15.86
CA PRO A 975 7.78 -10.36 -17.02
C PRO A 975 8.74 -9.19 -17.28
N ILE A 976 9.82 -9.49 -18.02
CA ILE A 976 10.98 -8.60 -18.20
C ILE A 976 10.62 -7.26 -18.85
N GLY A 977 9.84 -7.27 -19.93
CA GLY A 977 9.45 -6.08 -20.69
C GLY A 977 8.27 -5.26 -20.13
N ILE A 978 7.64 -5.68 -19.03
CA ILE A 978 6.42 -5.01 -18.51
C ILE A 978 6.75 -3.78 -17.63
N GLY A 979 8.02 -3.56 -17.29
CA GLY A 979 8.46 -2.44 -16.45
C GLY A 979 8.07 -2.62 -14.97
N PRO A 980 8.22 -1.58 -14.13
CA PRO A 980 7.70 -1.60 -12.77
C PRO A 980 6.19 -1.88 -12.76
N ARG A 981 5.63 -2.52 -11.72
CA ARG A 981 4.16 -2.56 -11.51
C ARG A 981 3.59 -1.50 -10.57
N HIS A 982 4.47 -0.78 -9.88
CA HIS A 982 4.09 0.24 -8.90
C HIS A 982 4.81 1.56 -9.20
N GLY A 983 4.02 2.60 -9.48
CA GLY A 983 4.48 3.92 -9.94
C GLY A 983 3.29 4.68 -10.57
N ALA A 984 3.48 5.94 -10.99
CA ALA A 984 2.47 6.63 -11.79
C ALA A 984 2.28 5.91 -13.13
N MET A 985 3.39 5.67 -13.83
CA MET A 985 3.55 5.02 -15.14
C MET A 985 2.95 3.61 -15.34
N VAL A 986 2.31 3.00 -14.34
CA VAL A 986 1.84 1.59 -14.42
C VAL A 986 0.33 1.45 -14.21
N ARG A 987 -0.27 2.35 -13.42
CA ARG A 987 -1.71 2.44 -13.26
C ARG A 987 -2.36 2.54 -14.65
N GLU A 988 -1.86 3.51 -15.41
CA GLU A 988 -1.73 3.62 -16.87
C GLU A 988 -1.86 2.33 -17.69
N LYS A 989 -0.78 1.54 -17.85
CA LYS A 989 -0.73 0.40 -18.78
C LYS A 989 -1.74 -0.71 -18.46
N ARG A 990 -2.21 -0.82 -17.20
CA ARG A 990 -3.26 -1.77 -16.82
C ARG A 990 -4.66 -1.24 -17.17
N GLU A 991 -4.94 0.02 -16.84
CA GLU A 991 -6.24 0.64 -17.13
C GLU A 991 -6.48 0.88 -18.64
N LEU A 992 -5.45 0.78 -19.50
CA LEU A 992 -5.59 0.79 -20.97
C LEU A 992 -6.09 -0.55 -21.55
N LYS A 993 -5.91 -1.68 -20.84
CA LYS A 993 -6.40 -3.01 -21.30
C LYS A 993 -7.78 -3.38 -20.76
N LEU A 994 -8.22 -2.72 -19.68
CA LEU A 994 -9.50 -2.97 -19.01
C LEU A 994 -10.77 -2.61 -19.82
N PRO A 995 -10.82 -1.61 -20.74
CA PRO A 995 -12.02 -1.30 -21.51
C PRO A 995 -12.48 -2.50 -22.36
N ARG A 996 -11.56 -3.08 -23.15
CA ARG A 996 -11.83 -4.29 -23.95
C ARG A 996 -12.29 -5.49 -23.13
N PHE A 997 -11.91 -5.58 -21.86
CA PHE A 997 -12.35 -6.67 -20.98
C PHE A 997 -13.74 -6.40 -20.39
N LYS A 998 -14.12 -5.13 -20.17
CA LYS A 998 -15.48 -4.76 -19.77
C LYS A 998 -16.48 -4.88 -20.92
N GLU A 999 -16.13 -4.42 -22.12
CA GLU A 999 -16.94 -4.65 -23.32
C GLU A 999 -17.15 -6.16 -23.55
N ALA A 1000 -16.10 -6.97 -23.49
CA ALA A 1000 -16.23 -8.43 -23.63
C ALA A 1000 -17.11 -9.09 -22.54
N ILE A 1001 -17.17 -8.55 -21.32
CA ILE A 1001 -18.06 -9.04 -20.26
C ILE A 1001 -19.50 -8.58 -20.51
N GLU A 1002 -19.73 -7.31 -20.84
CA GLU A 1002 -21.08 -6.78 -21.11
C GLU A 1002 -21.71 -7.46 -22.33
N THR A 1003 -20.93 -7.67 -23.41
CA THR A 1003 -21.36 -8.42 -24.61
C THR A 1003 -21.61 -9.90 -24.33
N ARG A 1004 -20.82 -10.54 -23.44
CA ARG A 1004 -21.13 -11.90 -22.97
C ARG A 1004 -22.39 -11.93 -22.11
N ARG A 1005 -22.64 -10.89 -21.32
CA ARG A 1005 -23.84 -10.77 -20.48
C ARG A 1005 -25.09 -10.64 -21.33
N THR A 1006 -25.11 -9.77 -22.33
CA THR A 1006 -26.26 -9.62 -23.24
C THR A 1006 -26.45 -10.84 -24.14
N ALA A 1007 -25.38 -11.50 -24.61
CA ALA A 1007 -25.50 -12.77 -25.33
C ALA A 1007 -26.10 -13.90 -24.45
N PHE A 1008 -25.71 -13.95 -23.18
CA PHE A 1008 -26.23 -14.92 -22.21
C PHE A 1008 -27.67 -14.61 -21.77
N GLU A 1009 -28.01 -13.33 -21.57
CA GLU A 1009 -29.38 -12.87 -21.31
C GLU A 1009 -30.31 -13.21 -22.48
N HIS A 1010 -29.88 -12.99 -23.73
CA HIS A 1010 -30.63 -13.37 -24.93
C HIS A 1010 -30.78 -14.90 -25.08
N GLN A 1011 -29.76 -15.70 -24.75
CA GLN A 1011 -29.90 -17.16 -24.68
C GLN A 1011 -30.86 -17.60 -23.55
N LEU A 1012 -30.94 -16.87 -22.45
CA LEU A 1012 -31.88 -17.13 -21.35
C LEU A 1012 -33.32 -16.76 -21.68
N GLU A 1013 -33.56 -15.80 -22.58
CA GLU A 1013 -34.90 -15.51 -23.11
C GLU A 1013 -35.33 -16.55 -24.15
N LEU A 1014 -34.44 -16.93 -25.07
CA LEU A 1014 -34.68 -18.06 -26.00
C LEU A 1014 -34.94 -19.39 -25.26
N GLY A 1015 -34.29 -19.61 -24.11
CA GLY A 1015 -34.51 -20.77 -23.26
C GLY A 1015 -35.81 -20.75 -22.43
N LYS A 1016 -36.61 -19.68 -22.49
CA LYS A 1016 -37.85 -19.51 -21.71
C LYS A 1016 -39.14 -19.64 -22.52
N GLY A 1017 -39.10 -20.26 -23.70
CA GLY A 1017 -40.24 -20.97 -24.31
C GLY A 1017 -41.48 -20.17 -24.72
N HIS A 1018 -41.52 -18.84 -24.55
CA HIS A 1018 -42.68 -17.99 -24.84
C HIS A 1018 -42.27 -16.69 -25.55
N THR A 1019 -41.88 -16.80 -26.82
CA THR A 1019 -41.90 -15.69 -27.79
C THR A 1019 -42.21 -16.25 -29.18
N GLU A 1020 -43.17 -15.64 -29.88
CA GLU A 1020 -43.69 -16.09 -31.18
C GLU A 1020 -42.76 -15.73 -32.36
N HIS A 1021 -41.61 -16.40 -32.46
CA HIS A 1021 -40.74 -16.32 -33.65
C HIS A 1021 -40.75 -17.62 -34.44
N LYS A 1022 -40.99 -17.52 -35.75
CA LYS A 1022 -41.03 -18.69 -36.65
C LYS A 1022 -39.67 -18.90 -37.30
N LEU A 1023 -39.36 -20.17 -37.59
CA LEU A 1023 -38.10 -20.56 -38.21
C LEU A 1023 -38.04 -20.01 -39.65
N GLY A 1024 -37.41 -18.86 -39.83
CA GLY A 1024 -37.39 -18.11 -41.10
C GLY A 1024 -37.35 -16.59 -40.93
N ASP A 1025 -37.68 -16.06 -39.75
CA ASP A 1025 -37.61 -14.62 -39.48
C ASP A 1025 -36.14 -14.12 -39.44
N PRO A 1026 -35.83 -12.92 -39.99
CA PRO A 1026 -34.48 -12.38 -39.97
C PRO A 1026 -34.03 -11.96 -38.57
N VAL A 1027 -32.77 -12.26 -38.24
CA VAL A 1027 -32.15 -11.86 -36.96
C VAL A 1027 -32.05 -10.32 -36.87
N PRO A 1028 -32.39 -9.69 -35.72
CA PRO A 1028 -32.30 -8.24 -35.56
C PRO A 1028 -30.92 -7.68 -35.88
N GLU A 1029 -30.89 -6.59 -36.68
CA GLU A 1029 -29.71 -5.94 -37.29
C GLU A 1029 -28.51 -5.74 -36.35
N ARG A 1030 -28.76 -5.47 -35.06
CA ARG A 1030 -27.73 -5.27 -34.03
C ARG A 1030 -26.87 -6.49 -33.73
N VAL A 1031 -27.29 -7.70 -34.14
CA VAL A 1031 -26.49 -8.93 -33.98
C VAL A 1031 -25.61 -9.17 -35.22
N THR A 1032 -26.12 -8.85 -36.41
CA THR A 1032 -25.40 -8.98 -37.69
C THR A 1032 -24.19 -8.04 -37.76
N ASP A 1033 -24.35 -6.78 -37.34
CA ASP A 1033 -23.26 -5.79 -37.27
C ASP A 1033 -22.12 -6.20 -36.34
N ALA A 1034 -22.41 -6.95 -35.27
CA ALA A 1034 -21.41 -7.41 -34.31
C ALA A 1034 -20.53 -8.56 -34.86
N ILE A 1035 -21.04 -9.33 -35.83
CA ILE A 1035 -20.32 -10.44 -36.47
C ILE A 1035 -19.50 -9.92 -37.65
N LEU A 1036 -20.07 -9.02 -38.47
CA LEU A 1036 -19.39 -8.43 -39.63
C LEU A 1036 -18.13 -7.64 -39.25
N ASN A 1037 -18.15 -6.93 -38.11
CA ASN A 1037 -16.97 -6.19 -37.60
C ASN A 1037 -15.80 -7.09 -37.14
N ARG A 1038 -15.90 -8.42 -37.23
CA ARG A 1038 -14.84 -9.35 -36.81
C ARG A 1038 -14.02 -9.95 -37.96
N TRP A 1039 -14.42 -9.75 -39.22
CA TRP A 1039 -13.85 -10.42 -40.41
C TRP A 1039 -13.53 -9.46 -41.58
N GLY A 1040 -12.92 -8.30 -41.28
CA GLY A 1040 -12.42 -7.41 -42.31
C GLY A 1040 -11.14 -6.71 -41.89
N HIS A 1041 -9.97 -7.30 -42.22
CA HIS A 1041 -8.65 -6.65 -42.40
C HIS A 1041 -7.61 -7.71 -42.85
N SER A 1042 -7.70 -8.20 -44.09
CA SER A 1042 -6.56 -8.71 -44.89
C SER A 1042 -7.04 -9.14 -46.27
N ALA A 1043 -6.76 -8.35 -47.30
CA ALA A 1043 -6.85 -8.79 -48.69
C ALA A 1043 -5.91 -7.93 -49.56
N ASN A 1044 -4.70 -8.43 -49.81
CA ASN A 1044 -4.02 -8.14 -51.06
C ASN A 1044 -2.91 -9.16 -51.38
N LYS A 1045 -3.22 -10.15 -52.23
CA LYS A 1045 -2.44 -10.56 -53.41
C LYS A 1045 -2.98 -11.86 -54.02
N GLY A 1046 -3.60 -11.71 -55.20
CA GLY A 1046 -3.44 -12.58 -56.39
C GLY A 1046 -3.84 -14.05 -56.37
N GLY A 1047 -4.50 -14.48 -57.45
CA GLY A 1047 -4.31 -15.83 -58.02
C GLY A 1047 -5.50 -16.77 -58.03
N GLU A 1048 -6.27 -16.71 -59.13
CA GLU A 1048 -6.84 -17.87 -59.87
C GLU A 1048 -7.79 -18.89 -59.17
N GLY A 1049 -8.51 -19.66 -60.00
CA GLY A 1049 -9.17 -20.90 -59.55
C GLY A 1049 -10.70 -20.91 -59.57
N ALA A 1050 -11.29 -20.89 -60.76
CA ALA A 1050 -12.73 -21.12 -60.95
C ALA A 1050 -13.21 -22.51 -60.46
N VAL A 1051 -14.49 -22.62 -60.08
CA VAL A 1051 -15.53 -23.37 -60.84
C VAL A 1051 -16.82 -23.50 -60.00
N ILE A 1052 -17.94 -23.20 -60.64
CA ILE A 1052 -19.31 -23.35 -60.12
C ILE A 1052 -19.81 -24.77 -60.45
N ARG A 1053 -20.46 -25.47 -59.50
CA ARG A 1053 -21.74 -26.16 -59.78
C ARG A 1053 -22.54 -26.65 -58.56
N THR A 1054 -23.80 -26.25 -58.61
CA THR A 1054 -24.97 -26.66 -57.83
C THR A 1054 -25.37 -28.13 -58.04
N LYS A 1055 -26.09 -28.73 -57.07
CA LYS A 1055 -27.46 -29.28 -57.27
C LYS A 1055 -28.11 -29.86 -55.99
N PHE A 1056 -29.18 -29.19 -55.55
CA PHE A 1056 -30.56 -29.71 -55.42
C PHE A 1056 -30.84 -31.18 -55.02
N ASP A 1057 -31.39 -31.33 -53.80
CA ASP A 1057 -32.80 -31.67 -53.49
C ASP A 1057 -33.25 -33.05 -52.95
N SER A 1058 -34.19 -32.91 -52.01
CA SER A 1058 -35.16 -33.74 -51.31
C SER A 1058 -35.39 -35.23 -51.64
N LYS A 1059 -35.74 -35.97 -50.55
CA LYS A 1059 -36.90 -36.87 -50.58
C LYS A 1059 -37.61 -37.00 -49.22
N THR A 1060 -38.93 -37.14 -49.30
CA THR A 1060 -39.90 -37.37 -48.21
C THR A 1060 -39.88 -38.81 -47.69
N ARG A 1061 -40.38 -39.08 -46.46
CA ARG A 1061 -41.76 -39.56 -46.18
C ARG A 1061 -41.94 -40.13 -44.75
N GLU A 1062 -43.20 -40.20 -44.35
CA GLU A 1062 -43.79 -40.56 -43.05
C GLU A 1062 -43.59 -42.00 -42.54
N ASP A 1063 -43.95 -42.16 -41.25
CA ASP A 1063 -44.76 -43.24 -40.65
C ASP A 1063 -44.23 -44.60 -40.13
N LEU A 1064 -44.65 -44.86 -38.88
CA LEU A 1064 -45.17 -46.12 -38.33
C LEU A 1064 -44.31 -47.41 -38.34
N LYS A 1065 -43.79 -47.82 -37.16
CA LYS A 1065 -44.44 -48.86 -36.30
C LYS A 1065 -43.62 -49.34 -35.10
N ALA A 1066 -44.39 -49.71 -34.07
CA ALA A 1066 -44.03 -50.35 -32.82
C ALA A 1066 -43.24 -51.68 -32.91
N LYS A 1067 -42.65 -52.08 -31.76
CA LYS A 1067 -43.03 -53.36 -31.11
C LYS A 1067 -42.60 -53.41 -29.64
N ALA A 1068 -43.50 -53.91 -28.80
CA ALA A 1068 -43.22 -54.40 -27.45
C ALA A 1068 -43.31 -55.94 -27.45
N SER A 1069 -42.61 -56.61 -26.54
CA SER A 1069 -43.11 -57.79 -25.80
C SER A 1069 -42.02 -58.46 -24.95
N SER A 1070 -42.46 -59.12 -23.86
CA SER A 1070 -41.83 -60.30 -23.22
C SER A 1070 -40.58 -60.08 -22.35
N THR A 1071 -40.34 -60.76 -21.21
CA THR A 1071 -41.22 -61.49 -20.26
C THR A 1071 -40.46 -61.78 -18.94
N THR A 1072 -41.23 -61.89 -17.84
CA THR A 1072 -41.09 -62.72 -16.61
C THR A 1072 -39.78 -63.37 -16.11
N SER A 1073 -39.77 -63.54 -14.76
CA SER A 1073 -39.38 -64.74 -13.96
C SER A 1073 -37.89 -65.04 -13.70
N ASP A 1074 -37.46 -65.62 -12.56
CA ASP A 1074 -38.20 -66.01 -11.33
C ASP A 1074 -37.31 -66.14 -10.06
N ASP A 1075 -37.99 -66.29 -8.92
CA ASP A 1075 -37.63 -67.00 -7.67
C ASP A 1075 -36.36 -66.72 -6.82
N GLY A 1076 -36.53 -66.77 -5.48
CA GLY A 1076 -35.39 -66.79 -4.54
C GLY A 1076 -35.65 -66.50 -3.03
N LYS A 1077 -36.61 -67.19 -2.40
CA LYS A 1077 -36.83 -67.46 -0.94
C LYS A 1077 -35.60 -67.28 0.01
N SER A 1078 -35.71 -67.00 1.32
CA SER A 1078 -36.85 -66.77 2.27
C SER A 1078 -36.34 -66.45 3.70
N THR A 1079 -37.23 -65.94 4.60
CA THR A 1079 -37.37 -66.25 6.07
C THR A 1079 -36.15 -66.16 7.04
N THR A 1080 -36.22 -65.78 8.34
CA THR A 1080 -37.28 -65.27 9.25
C THR A 1080 -36.63 -64.72 10.55
N GLU A 1081 -37.25 -63.68 11.13
CA GLU A 1081 -37.57 -63.44 12.55
C GLU A 1081 -36.61 -63.68 13.75
N SER A 1082 -36.61 -62.65 14.62
CA SER A 1082 -36.87 -62.68 16.09
C SER A 1082 -35.73 -62.60 17.14
N GLN A 1083 -35.75 -61.44 17.83
CA GLN A 1083 -35.87 -61.24 19.29
C GLN A 1083 -34.85 -61.80 20.32
N ALA A 1084 -34.11 -60.84 20.92
CA ALA A 1084 -34.25 -60.38 22.32
C ALA A 1084 -33.39 -60.96 23.49
N THR A 1085 -33.00 -59.98 24.34
CA THR A 1085 -32.81 -59.99 25.82
C THR A 1085 -31.58 -60.60 26.53
N ALA A 1086 -30.83 -59.67 27.16
CA ALA A 1086 -30.53 -59.57 28.60
C ALA A 1086 -29.24 -60.19 29.23
N ASP A 1087 -28.49 -59.26 29.85
CA ASP A 1087 -27.93 -59.27 31.22
C ASP A 1087 -26.72 -60.12 31.68
N SER A 1088 -25.68 -59.36 32.06
CA SER A 1088 -25.05 -59.32 33.41
C SER A 1088 -23.59 -59.75 33.63
N ASN A 1089 -22.97 -59.03 34.59
CA ASN A 1089 -21.85 -59.40 35.47
C ASN A 1089 -20.37 -59.23 35.02
N ASN A 1090 -19.53 -59.07 36.04
CA ASN A 1090 -18.21 -58.41 36.12
C ASN A 1090 -17.40 -59.07 37.29
N PRO A 1091 -16.19 -58.61 37.68
CA PRO A 1091 -14.89 -58.50 37.02
C PRO A 1091 -14.03 -59.80 37.27
N PRO A 1092 -12.95 -59.92 38.10
CA PRO A 1092 -11.72 -59.12 38.34
C PRO A 1092 -10.36 -59.90 38.35
N HIS A 1093 -9.27 -59.13 38.56
CA HIS A 1093 -8.01 -59.42 39.31
C HIS A 1093 -6.61 -59.61 38.65
N THR A 1094 -5.66 -58.79 39.16
CA THR A 1094 -4.19 -58.98 39.38
C THR A 1094 -3.25 -59.14 38.17
N GLY A 1095 -2.01 -58.61 38.15
CA GLY A 1095 -1.26 -57.81 39.14
C GLY A 1095 0.10 -57.28 38.60
N LEU A 1096 0.78 -56.43 39.39
CA LEU A 1096 2.19 -55.98 39.23
C LEU A 1096 3.14 -56.98 39.97
N PRO A 1097 4.51 -57.02 39.82
CA PRO A 1097 5.42 -55.85 39.80
C PRO A 1097 6.84 -55.94 39.12
N GLN A 1098 7.54 -54.78 39.14
CA GLN A 1098 8.98 -54.51 39.40
C GLN A 1098 10.20 -54.99 38.54
N ASP A 1099 11.02 -53.97 38.24
CA ASP A 1099 12.49 -53.81 38.43
C ASP A 1099 13.60 -54.38 37.49
N SER A 1100 14.26 -53.40 36.85
CA SER A 1100 15.74 -53.23 36.74
C SER A 1100 16.56 -54.04 35.71
N LYS A 1101 17.26 -53.32 34.81
CA LYS A 1101 18.75 -53.23 34.72
C LYS A 1101 19.24 -52.45 33.48
N VAL A 1102 20.43 -51.88 33.62
CA VAL A 1102 21.32 -51.24 32.63
C VAL A 1102 22.65 -52.01 32.80
N PRO A 1103 23.45 -52.42 31.76
CA PRO A 1103 24.17 -51.45 30.92
C PRO A 1103 24.64 -51.87 29.49
N MET A 1104 25.37 -50.92 28.87
CA MET A 1104 26.46 -51.04 27.88
C MET A 1104 26.20 -51.09 26.35
N ASP A 1105 27.07 -50.31 25.69
CA ASP A 1105 27.20 -49.97 24.27
C ASP A 1105 27.39 -51.13 23.28
N ALA A 1106 26.91 -50.92 22.04
CA ALA A 1106 27.78 -50.98 20.85
C ALA A 1106 27.14 -50.34 19.59
N THR A 1107 27.91 -49.45 18.97
CA THR A 1107 27.82 -48.90 17.60
C THR A 1107 27.08 -49.69 16.51
N ARG A 1108 26.20 -49.01 15.75
CA ARG A 1108 26.40 -48.77 14.29
C ARG A 1108 25.45 -47.71 13.70
N LEU A 1109 26.03 -46.71 13.05
CA LEU A 1109 25.32 -45.76 12.18
C LEU A 1109 25.13 -46.37 10.79
N VAL A 1110 23.92 -46.32 10.25
CA VAL A 1110 23.62 -46.48 8.81
C VAL A 1110 22.65 -45.36 8.41
N PRO A 1111 22.91 -44.60 7.33
CA PRO A 1111 22.08 -43.46 6.95
C PRO A 1111 20.85 -43.91 6.17
N ILE A 1112 19.66 -43.44 6.57
CA ILE A 1112 18.44 -43.59 5.76
C ILE A 1112 18.25 -42.31 4.93
N GLU A 1113 18.52 -42.41 3.63
CA GLU A 1113 18.16 -41.39 2.65
C GLU A 1113 16.63 -41.35 2.46
N GLY A 1114 15.94 -40.55 3.28
CA GLY A 1114 14.50 -40.30 3.20
C GLY A 1114 14.18 -39.11 2.29
N ASN A 1115 13.78 -39.38 1.05
CA ASN A 1115 13.47 -38.36 0.04
C ASN A 1115 12.17 -37.58 0.38
N ILE A 1116 12.29 -36.41 1.04
CA ILE A 1116 11.14 -35.53 1.33
C ILE A 1116 11.16 -34.32 0.39
N ASN A 1117 10.22 -34.32 -0.56
CA ASN A 1117 9.95 -33.20 -1.45
C ASN A 1117 9.67 -31.91 -0.67
N ARG A 1118 10.58 -30.94 -0.75
CA ARG A 1118 10.46 -29.64 -0.08
C ARG A 1118 9.36 -28.78 -0.72
N LEU A 1119 8.30 -28.52 0.05
CA LEU A 1119 7.31 -27.47 -0.26
C LEU A 1119 8.01 -26.08 -0.30
N PRO A 1120 7.63 -25.18 -1.24
CA PRO A 1120 8.39 -23.96 -1.51
C PRO A 1120 8.04 -22.80 -0.56
N TYR A 1121 8.46 -22.89 0.71
CA TYR A 1121 8.36 -21.80 1.67
C TYR A 1121 9.73 -21.11 1.87
N LYS A 1122 9.84 -19.84 1.48
CA LYS A 1122 11.07 -19.04 1.60
C LYS A 1122 11.03 -18.18 2.85
N MET A 1123 11.78 -18.60 3.88
CA MET A 1123 12.05 -17.77 5.07
C MET A 1123 13.09 -16.68 4.73
N TRP A 1124 12.91 -15.48 5.27
CA TRP A 1124 13.81 -14.35 5.03
C TRP A 1124 14.48 -13.86 6.32
N TRP A 1125 15.80 -13.66 6.22
CA TRP A 1125 16.65 -12.99 7.21
C TRP A 1125 16.82 -11.52 6.77
N ILE A 1126 16.61 -10.53 7.67
CA ILE A 1126 16.49 -9.10 7.30
C ILE A 1126 17.43 -8.16 8.08
#